data_AF-A0A851GHG3-F1
#
_entry.id   AF-A0A851GHG3-F1
#
_cell.length_a   1.000
_cell.length_b   1.000
_cell.length_c   1.000
_cell.angle_alpha   90.00
_cell.angle_beta   90.00
_cell.angle_gamma   90.00
#
_symmetry.space_group_name_H-M   'P 1'
#
loop_
_entity.id
_entity.type
_entity.pdbx_description
1 polymer ?
#
loop_
_entity_poly.entity_id
_entity_poly.type
_entity_poly.pdbx_seq_one_letter_code
_entity_poly.pdbx_strand_id
1 'polypeptide(L)'
;MTKMSESAGDQMPTRRNWASFWSLLTLQTQNAFNDKAAQFLLIPLAGALVFAAKDSGQEVGFLGQNMAHVLGALIVLPFILFAPVAGWLSDRFSKTHVIRGTLCMQLAVFALIVCAVGMQSLPLAVLGFFLLSVESVLLSPAKKGIVKELVGHSRLGFASGVLEMSVILSVCFGQIISGWWYDARRIDGHGIWEAAHGPLMIVGTAALASLALSFGVERVKPMGKRPFSAGILFEHFGQLKDLWHDRRIRLSSVGIAFFWGFAGFINLAAIQIGSDLSGGGGVGFGSENSWLMLAASGGIALGGVLASLICKRKIELGLVPVGGAVMVLGSLALALGPIERGWLMIWMAIAGGGGAMLLVPLNAYLQDVCPPEKRGRVLAGLNLLDCLAGFVAVVAQFAMVHFGVSYGLQFGALALVSVVVSCYSARILPQQLVRFVLLALFRSVYRVKTMNAERIPRQGGVMLAPNHVSYIDAFILSVACPRPIRFVLFDEYFEHPTVGRFVRLFDAIPISKTRAKEGLRLASESLRDGEVVCIFPEGQLTRTGSMNAFMRGFEMIARRAKCPVIPVAMDGLWGSIFSFERNRFIYKKPYSLQYGVRVNIGEPMDAKAATAEALRVQMGELRSEAMLTRPLLQDQKQWTSLPYQVLFAADPQYLEQACAVQGEATMEQVANALQMADVNAVTRGEVVMVDWDGFSGVRDLVAVMYPLVQGLKLVIVSGSQSGEEIEALAGEHGVSAFFGGERLARIWQDRQLPGNCYDFSEGACERAGDQSGRFAFPCLVRGRCVISMALPDPKAQTRINDHQDGHRAGTWGRVLPGFVARTSDTGLKIAGLSLPDDKVVLEDAGVDDSGFVQY
;
A
#
# COMPACT_ATOMS: atom_id res chain seq x y z
N MET A 1 27.79 -16.50 35.19
CA MET A 1 27.06 -15.71 36.19
C MET A 1 25.59 -15.91 35.93
N THR A 2 25.03 -16.89 36.62
CA THR A 2 23.71 -17.49 36.42
C THR A 2 23.00 -17.34 37.76
N LYS A 3 21.70 -17.00 37.74
CA LYS A 3 20.81 -16.69 38.88
C LYS A 3 20.94 -15.26 39.45
N MET A 4 20.29 -14.30 38.80
CA MET A 4 19.56 -13.19 39.43
C MET A 4 18.76 -12.43 38.36
N SER A 5 17.65 -13.01 37.88
CA SER A 5 16.60 -12.25 37.15
C SER A 5 15.22 -12.94 37.15
N GLU A 6 14.89 -13.73 38.17
CA GLU A 6 13.48 -14.09 38.43
C GLU A 6 12.84 -12.98 39.26
N SER A 7 12.54 -11.85 38.62
CA SER A 7 11.61 -10.86 39.18
C SER A 7 10.44 -10.67 38.21
N ALA A 8 9.27 -11.18 38.61
CA ALA A 8 7.95 -10.87 38.07
C ALA A 8 7.74 -11.10 36.55
N GLY A 9 8.10 -12.29 36.07
CA GLY A 9 7.76 -12.74 34.72
C GLY A 9 6.27 -13.06 34.56
N ASP A 10 5.66 -12.45 33.54
CA ASP A 10 4.32 -12.66 32.94
C ASP A 10 3.64 -13.99 33.33
N GLN A 11 2.85 -14.01 34.43
CA GLN A 11 1.96 -15.14 34.72
C GLN A 11 0.89 -15.21 33.61
N MET A 12 0.73 -16.38 32.98
CA MET A 12 -0.30 -16.54 31.96
C MET A 12 -1.69 -16.30 32.56
N PRO A 13 -2.55 -15.47 31.92
CA PRO A 13 -3.85 -15.13 32.45
C PRO A 13 -4.74 -16.37 32.58
N THR A 14 -5.31 -16.54 33.77
CA THR A 14 -6.22 -17.65 34.08
C THR A 14 -7.57 -17.49 33.37
N ARG A 15 -8.37 -18.56 33.29
CA ARG A 15 -9.77 -18.48 32.80
C ARG A 15 -10.60 -17.42 33.55
N ARG A 16 -10.31 -17.23 34.84
CA ARG A 16 -10.97 -16.22 35.69
C ARG A 16 -10.57 -14.79 35.31
N ASN A 17 -9.30 -14.56 34.95
CA ASN A 17 -8.87 -13.24 34.49
C ASN A 17 -9.50 -12.89 33.14
N TRP A 18 -9.63 -13.87 32.23
CA TRP A 18 -10.36 -13.69 30.97
C TRP A 18 -11.85 -13.44 31.18
N ALA A 19 -12.51 -14.16 32.09
CA ALA A 19 -13.89 -13.88 32.46
C ALA A 19 -14.05 -12.45 33.01
N SER A 20 -13.13 -12.01 33.88
CA SER A 20 -13.10 -10.64 34.40
C SER A 20 -12.87 -9.60 33.30
N PHE A 21 -12.03 -9.90 32.31
CA PHE A 21 -11.81 -9.04 31.15
C PHE A 21 -13.08 -8.90 30.30
N TRP A 22 -13.79 -10.00 30.03
CA TRP A 22 -15.05 -9.94 29.29
C TRP A 22 -16.15 -9.22 30.09
N SER A 23 -16.23 -9.41 31.41
CA SER A 23 -17.12 -8.62 32.26
C SER A 23 -16.79 -7.12 32.20
N LEU A 24 -15.50 -6.77 32.23
CA LEU A 24 -15.03 -5.40 32.07
C LEU A 24 -15.36 -4.83 30.69
N LEU A 25 -15.21 -5.63 29.63
CA LEU A 25 -15.55 -5.22 28.27
C LEU A 25 -17.05 -4.91 28.17
N THR A 26 -17.91 -5.82 28.65
CA THR A 26 -19.36 -5.64 28.58
C THR A 26 -19.83 -4.46 29.42
N LEU A 27 -19.35 -4.32 30.66
CA LEU A 27 -19.74 -3.19 31.52
C LEU A 27 -19.30 -1.86 30.91
N GLN A 28 -18.11 -1.79 30.31
CA GLN A 28 -17.60 -0.57 29.68
C GLN A 28 -18.39 -0.22 28.41
N THR A 29 -18.72 -1.24 27.62
CA THR A 29 -19.52 -1.08 26.39
C THR A 29 -20.90 -0.54 26.73
N GLN A 30 -21.54 -1.08 27.77
CA GLN A 30 -22.81 -0.57 28.29
C GLN A 30 -22.67 0.83 28.90
N ASN A 31 -21.62 1.10 29.68
CA ASN A 31 -21.37 2.43 30.28
C ASN A 31 -21.24 3.51 29.20
N ALA A 32 -20.38 3.28 28.21
CA ALA A 32 -20.15 4.21 27.12
C ALA A 32 -21.42 4.46 26.30
N PHE A 33 -22.23 3.42 26.08
CA PHE A 33 -23.54 3.57 25.44
C PHE A 33 -24.48 4.43 26.29
N ASN A 34 -24.62 4.12 27.58
CA ASN A 34 -25.52 4.84 28.48
C ASN A 34 -25.17 6.32 28.58
N ASP A 35 -23.88 6.64 28.80
CA ASP A 35 -23.41 8.02 28.92
C ASP A 35 -23.72 8.80 27.65
N LYS A 36 -23.41 8.22 26.48
CA LYS A 36 -23.62 8.90 25.20
C LYS A 36 -25.09 8.97 24.82
N ALA A 37 -25.88 7.95 25.14
CA ALA A 37 -27.30 7.99 24.90
C ALA A 37 -27.96 9.10 25.73
N ALA A 38 -27.63 9.20 27.02
CA ALA A 38 -28.13 10.26 27.88
C ALA A 38 -27.72 11.66 27.40
N GLN A 39 -26.42 11.83 27.08
CA GLN A 39 -25.89 13.09 26.56
C GLN A 39 -26.58 13.51 25.25
N PHE A 40 -26.75 12.57 24.32
CA PHE A 40 -27.35 12.85 23.01
C PHE A 40 -28.88 12.89 23.01
N LEU A 41 -29.57 12.41 24.05
CA LEU A 41 -31.00 12.64 24.27
C LEU A 41 -31.29 14.06 24.76
N LEU A 42 -30.38 14.67 25.52
CA LEU A 42 -30.55 16.04 26.01
C LEU A 42 -30.37 17.10 24.91
N ILE A 43 -29.64 16.80 23.83
CA ILE A 43 -29.46 17.70 22.68
C ILE A 43 -30.79 18.00 21.97
N PRO A 44 -31.57 17.02 21.48
CA PRO A 44 -32.85 17.27 20.84
C PRO A 44 -33.91 17.81 21.81
N LEU A 45 -33.86 17.44 23.09
CA LEU A 45 -34.70 18.06 24.13
C LEU A 45 -34.42 19.56 24.24
N ALA A 46 -33.16 19.95 24.38
CA ALA A 46 -32.76 21.35 24.43
C ALA A 46 -33.16 22.12 23.17
N GLY A 47 -32.93 21.53 21.98
CA GLY A 47 -33.33 22.12 20.71
C GLY A 47 -34.84 22.39 20.63
N ALA A 48 -35.65 21.39 20.99
CA ALA A 48 -37.11 21.51 20.99
C ALA A 48 -37.63 22.55 21.99
N LEU A 49 -37.01 22.69 23.16
CA LEU A 49 -37.37 23.72 24.14
C LEU A 49 -37.06 25.13 23.62
N VAL A 50 -35.89 25.30 22.98
CA VAL A 50 -35.51 26.59 22.36
C VAL A 50 -36.45 26.93 21.20
N PHE A 51 -36.81 25.95 20.38
CA PHE A 51 -37.76 26.12 19.29
C PHE A 51 -39.14 26.54 19.82
N ALA A 52 -39.68 25.82 20.81
CA ALA A 52 -40.98 26.13 21.41
C ALA A 52 -41.03 27.51 22.06
N ALA A 53 -39.94 27.93 22.74
CA ALA A 53 -39.84 29.26 23.33
C ALA A 53 -39.82 30.37 22.25
N LYS A 54 -39.09 30.16 21.15
CA LYS A 54 -39.06 31.10 20.01
C LYS A 54 -40.43 31.21 19.33
N ASP A 55 -41.09 30.08 19.08
CA ASP A 55 -42.42 30.02 18.46
C ASP A 55 -43.49 30.72 19.32
N SER A 56 -43.33 30.63 20.64
CA SER A 56 -44.21 31.31 21.62
C SER A 56 -43.84 32.78 21.86
N GLY A 57 -42.84 33.33 21.16
CA GLY A 57 -42.38 34.72 21.33
C GLY A 57 -41.68 35.02 22.66
N GLN A 58 -41.25 34.01 23.42
CA GLN A 58 -40.48 34.20 24.66
C GLN A 58 -39.01 34.52 24.37
N GLU A 59 -38.43 35.44 25.14
CA GLU A 59 -36.99 35.68 25.10
C GLU A 59 -36.21 34.45 25.59
N VAL A 60 -35.46 33.84 24.67
CA VAL A 60 -34.51 32.78 25.02
C VAL A 60 -33.22 33.43 25.49
N GLY A 61 -32.87 33.27 26.77
CA GLY A 61 -31.62 33.78 27.32
C GLY A 61 -30.36 33.18 26.65
N PHE A 62 -29.20 33.80 26.90
CA PHE A 62 -27.92 33.45 26.26
C PHE A 62 -27.57 31.94 26.33
N LEU A 63 -27.81 31.29 27.47
CA LEU A 63 -27.56 29.85 27.65
C LEU A 63 -28.48 28.98 26.79
N GLY A 64 -29.73 29.39 26.60
CA GLY A 64 -30.68 28.68 25.75
C GLY A 64 -30.32 28.78 24.27
N GLN A 65 -29.97 29.98 23.81
CA GLN A 65 -29.58 30.21 22.40
C GLN A 65 -28.33 29.42 21.99
N ASN A 66 -27.42 29.18 22.94
CA ASN A 66 -26.12 28.57 22.67
C ASN A 66 -25.97 27.16 23.26
N MET A 67 -27.08 26.49 23.55
CA MET A 67 -27.06 25.22 24.29
C MET A 67 -26.22 24.13 23.62
N ALA A 68 -26.21 24.05 22.29
CA ALA A 68 -25.36 23.09 21.56
C ALA A 68 -23.86 23.27 21.88
N HIS A 69 -23.37 24.51 21.91
CA HIS A 69 -21.98 24.83 22.22
C HIS A 69 -21.66 24.61 23.70
N VAL A 70 -22.61 24.93 24.59
CA VAL A 70 -22.49 24.65 26.04
C VAL A 70 -22.35 23.15 26.27
N LEU A 71 -23.24 22.34 25.71
CA LEU A 71 -23.18 20.87 25.83
C LEU A 71 -21.88 20.32 25.21
N GLY A 72 -21.45 20.85 24.06
CA GLY A 72 -20.16 20.51 23.45
C GLY A 72 -18.97 20.79 24.37
N ALA A 73 -18.93 21.96 24.99
CA ALA A 73 -17.89 22.32 25.96
C ALA A 73 -17.91 21.41 27.20
N LEU A 74 -19.10 21.04 27.70
CA LEU A 74 -19.27 20.16 28.86
C LEU A 74 -18.85 18.70 28.61
N ILE A 75 -18.70 18.27 27.35
CA ILE A 75 -18.11 16.96 27.02
C ILE A 75 -16.60 16.98 27.26
N VAL A 76 -15.93 18.08 26.92
CA VAL A 76 -14.46 18.15 26.86
C VAL A 76 -13.83 18.75 28.12
N LEU A 77 -14.48 19.77 28.68
CA LEU A 77 -13.97 20.53 29.83
C LEU A 77 -13.66 19.65 31.06
N PRO A 78 -14.51 18.67 31.45
CA PRO A 78 -14.19 17.79 32.58
C PRO A 78 -12.92 16.97 32.39
N PHE A 79 -12.61 16.56 31.16
CA PHE A 79 -11.36 15.84 30.85
C PHE A 79 -10.14 16.73 31.07
N ILE A 80 -10.22 18.01 30.71
CA ILE A 80 -9.15 18.98 30.96
C ILE A 80 -8.96 19.21 32.47
N LEU A 81 -10.06 19.34 33.22
CA LEU A 81 -9.99 19.72 34.64
C LEU A 81 -9.64 18.55 35.57
N PHE A 82 -10.19 17.35 35.32
CA PHE A 82 -10.21 16.26 36.30
C PHE A 82 -9.40 15.02 35.89
N ALA A 83 -8.86 14.94 34.67
CA ALA A 83 -8.05 13.78 34.25
C ALA A 83 -6.86 13.46 35.18
N PRO A 84 -6.13 14.44 35.75
CA PRO A 84 -5.04 14.13 36.70
C PRO A 84 -5.54 13.53 38.00
N VAL A 85 -6.69 14.02 38.48
CA VAL A 85 -7.33 13.52 39.70
C VAL A 85 -7.80 12.09 39.48
N ALA A 86 -8.37 11.79 38.31
CA ALA A 86 -8.74 10.44 37.92
C ALA A 86 -7.54 9.48 37.89
N GLY A 87 -6.41 9.92 37.33
CA GLY A 87 -5.16 9.14 37.33
C GLY A 87 -4.67 8.86 38.76
N TRP A 88 -4.62 9.89 39.60
CA TRP A 88 -4.25 9.76 41.01
C TRP A 88 -5.18 8.80 41.77
N LEU A 89 -6.50 8.89 41.54
CA LEU A 89 -7.48 8.03 42.19
C LEU A 89 -7.29 6.56 41.80
N SER A 90 -7.04 6.29 40.51
CA SER A 90 -6.77 4.96 39.96
C SER A 90 -5.45 4.35 40.47
N ASP A 91 -4.46 5.19 40.79
CA ASP A 91 -3.19 4.73 41.34
C ASP A 91 -3.28 4.50 42.85
N ARG A 92 -3.92 5.42 43.58
CA ARG A 92 -4.03 5.41 45.05
C ARG A 92 -4.94 4.32 45.56
N PHE A 93 -6.07 4.10 44.90
CA PHE A 93 -7.08 3.13 45.28
C PHE A 93 -7.06 1.92 44.35
N SER A 94 -7.67 0.82 44.78
CA SER A 94 -7.83 -0.36 43.93
C SER A 94 -8.69 0.00 42.71
N LYS A 95 -8.23 -0.33 41.51
CA LYS A 95 -8.92 0.00 40.23
C LYS A 95 -10.36 -0.47 40.25
N THR A 96 -10.61 -1.66 40.80
CA THR A 96 -11.95 -2.24 40.95
C THR A 96 -12.86 -1.41 41.87
N HIS A 97 -12.31 -0.78 42.92
CA HIS A 97 -13.08 0.11 43.79
C HIS A 97 -13.38 1.45 43.11
N VAL A 98 -12.43 1.99 42.36
CA VAL A 98 -12.65 3.20 41.54
C VAL A 98 -13.77 2.96 40.53
N ILE A 99 -13.69 1.85 39.76
CA ILE A 99 -14.74 1.46 38.79
C ILE A 99 -16.11 1.35 39.46
N ARG A 100 -16.21 0.66 40.61
CA ARG A 100 -17.50 0.52 41.32
C ARG A 100 -18.01 1.85 41.85
N GLY A 101 -17.12 2.68 42.39
CA GLY A 101 -17.47 4.00 42.89
C GLY A 101 -18.00 4.92 41.79
N THR A 102 -17.36 4.92 40.60
CA THR A 102 -17.83 5.72 39.46
C THR A 102 -19.15 5.18 38.90
N LEU A 103 -19.36 3.86 38.85
CA LEU A 103 -20.66 3.29 38.46
C LEU A 103 -21.79 3.61 39.44
N CYS A 104 -21.51 3.64 40.75
CA CYS A 104 -22.47 4.13 41.74
C CYS A 104 -22.77 5.63 41.55
N MET A 105 -21.75 6.43 41.26
CA MET A 105 -21.92 7.84 40.90
C MET A 105 -22.78 7.98 39.64
N GLN A 106 -22.55 7.15 38.61
CA GLN A 106 -23.33 7.14 37.38
C GLN A 106 -24.83 6.92 37.66
N LEU A 107 -25.19 5.96 38.51
CA LEU A 107 -26.59 5.72 38.91
C LEU A 107 -27.21 6.93 39.61
N ALA A 108 -26.47 7.56 40.53
CA ALA A 108 -26.94 8.76 41.22
C ALA A 108 -27.15 9.93 40.23
N VAL A 109 -26.26 10.07 39.25
CA VAL A 109 -26.37 11.09 38.20
C VAL A 109 -27.53 10.78 37.24
N PHE A 110 -27.77 9.52 36.89
CA PHE A 110 -28.95 9.14 36.10
C PHE A 110 -30.25 9.43 36.83
N ALA A 111 -30.33 9.10 38.13
CA ALA A 111 -31.47 9.47 38.95
C ALA A 111 -31.69 10.99 38.97
N LEU A 112 -30.61 11.77 39.10
CA LEU A 112 -30.65 13.22 39.01
C LEU A 112 -31.19 13.71 37.65
N ILE A 113 -30.70 13.17 36.53
CA ILE A 113 -31.14 13.57 35.18
C ILE A 113 -32.61 13.20 34.95
N VAL A 114 -33.01 11.99 35.33
CA VAL A 114 -34.40 11.54 35.24
C VAL A 114 -35.32 12.45 36.05
N CYS A 115 -34.98 12.71 37.32
CA CYS A 115 -35.75 13.62 38.17
C CYS A 115 -35.77 15.04 37.59
N ALA A 116 -34.65 15.53 37.06
CA ALA A 116 -34.58 16.85 36.42
C ALA A 116 -35.52 16.97 35.22
N VAL A 117 -35.54 15.97 34.34
CA VAL A 117 -36.43 15.94 33.17
C VAL A 117 -37.88 15.77 33.60
N GLY A 118 -38.17 14.95 34.62
CA GLY A 118 -39.51 14.81 35.20
C GLY A 118 -40.02 16.09 35.87
N MET A 119 -39.13 16.86 36.50
CA MET A 119 -39.40 18.19 37.06
C MET A 119 -39.36 19.32 36.02
N GLN A 120 -39.11 19.00 34.74
CA GLN A 120 -39.00 19.96 33.64
C GLN A 120 -37.91 21.04 33.87
N SER A 121 -36.82 20.68 34.56
CA SER A 121 -35.71 21.58 34.90
C SER A 121 -34.50 21.34 34.00
N LEU A 122 -34.38 22.16 32.95
CA LEU A 122 -33.25 22.11 32.02
C LEU A 122 -31.89 22.38 32.70
N PRO A 123 -31.74 23.36 33.61
CA PRO A 123 -30.46 23.58 34.29
C PRO A 123 -29.98 22.39 35.11
N LEU A 124 -30.91 21.67 35.77
CA LEU A 124 -30.57 20.49 36.55
C LEU A 124 -30.18 19.31 35.64
N ALA A 125 -30.81 19.18 34.47
CA ALA A 125 -30.43 18.21 33.46
C ALA A 125 -29.03 18.50 32.88
N VAL A 126 -28.68 19.77 32.64
CA VAL A 126 -27.34 20.21 32.21
C VAL A 126 -26.28 19.95 33.29
N LEU A 127 -26.61 20.17 34.58
CA LEU A 127 -25.74 19.78 35.68
C LEU A 127 -25.50 18.26 35.68
N GLY A 128 -26.55 17.47 35.49
CA GLY A 128 -26.44 16.01 35.34
C GLY A 128 -25.54 15.61 34.17
N PHE A 129 -25.68 16.27 33.01
CA PHE A 129 -24.82 16.06 31.84
C PHE A 129 -23.34 16.30 32.18
N PHE A 130 -23.03 17.40 32.88
CA PHE A 130 -21.66 17.70 33.34
C PHE A 130 -21.15 16.61 34.30
N LEU A 131 -21.96 16.18 35.26
CA LEU A 131 -21.57 15.15 36.22
C LEU A 131 -21.36 13.79 35.55
N LEU A 132 -22.11 13.44 34.50
CA LEU A 132 -21.83 12.26 33.67
C LEU A 132 -20.47 12.37 32.98
N SER A 133 -20.13 13.54 32.42
CA SER A 133 -18.80 13.73 31.83
C SER A 133 -17.68 13.61 32.87
N VAL A 134 -17.88 14.11 34.10
CA VAL A 134 -16.91 13.94 35.21
C VAL A 134 -16.77 12.46 35.58
N GLU A 135 -17.87 11.72 35.66
CA GLU A 135 -17.85 10.27 35.90
C GLU A 135 -16.98 9.54 34.86
N SER A 136 -17.19 9.84 33.57
CA SER A 136 -16.44 9.23 32.47
C SER A 136 -14.93 9.49 32.56
N VAL A 137 -14.55 10.69 33.04
CA VAL A 137 -13.14 11.06 33.29
C VAL A 137 -12.55 10.20 34.40
N LEU A 138 -13.26 10.04 35.52
CA LEU A 138 -12.81 9.26 36.67
C LEU A 138 -12.67 7.77 36.35
N LEU A 139 -13.55 7.22 35.51
CA LEU A 139 -13.55 5.81 35.12
C LEU A 139 -12.39 5.45 34.14
N SER A 140 -11.96 6.41 33.31
CA SER A 140 -11.07 6.13 32.17
C SER A 140 -9.67 5.58 32.52
N PRO A 141 -8.93 6.12 33.51
CA PRO A 141 -7.64 5.55 33.90
C PRO A 141 -7.77 4.17 34.56
N ALA A 142 -8.80 3.97 35.38
CA ALA A 142 -9.02 2.72 36.12
C ALA A 142 -9.28 1.54 35.19
N LYS A 143 -10.11 1.71 34.16
CA LYS A 143 -10.40 0.67 33.16
C LYS A 143 -9.18 0.33 32.30
N LYS A 144 -8.36 1.32 31.91
CA LYS A 144 -7.15 1.06 31.10
C LYS A 144 -6.05 0.39 31.93
N GLY A 145 -5.93 0.77 33.21
CA GLY A 145 -4.97 0.19 34.14
C GLY A 145 -5.25 -1.28 34.48
N ILE A 146 -6.51 -1.63 34.75
CA ILE A 146 -6.89 -2.98 35.18
C ILE A 146 -6.72 -4.03 34.06
N VAL A 147 -6.87 -3.65 32.78
CA VAL A 147 -6.69 -4.56 31.63
C VAL A 147 -5.28 -5.17 31.62
N LYS A 148 -4.27 -4.34 31.88
CA LYS A 148 -2.87 -4.80 31.98
C LYS A 148 -2.70 -5.84 33.09
N GLU A 149 -3.37 -5.65 34.21
CA GLU A 149 -3.33 -6.57 35.35
C GLU A 149 -4.10 -7.87 35.09
N LEU A 150 -5.13 -7.86 34.22
CA LEU A 150 -5.94 -9.03 33.88
C LEU A 150 -5.35 -9.89 32.76
N VAL A 151 -4.82 -9.31 31.68
CA VAL A 151 -4.42 -10.07 30.48
C VAL A 151 -2.91 -10.28 30.34
N GLY A 152 -2.11 -9.63 31.18
CA GLY A 152 -0.65 -9.68 31.11
C GLY A 152 -0.06 -8.77 30.02
N HIS A 153 1.27 -8.66 30.00
CA HIS A 153 1.99 -7.74 29.11
C HIS A 153 1.93 -8.19 27.64
N SER A 154 2.05 -9.50 27.41
CA SER A 154 2.09 -10.09 26.07
C SER A 154 0.78 -9.95 25.28
N ARG A 155 -0.37 -9.81 25.95
CA ARG A 155 -1.70 -9.74 25.32
C ARG A 155 -2.38 -8.38 25.45
N LEU A 156 -1.71 -7.41 26.05
CA LEU A 156 -2.24 -6.07 26.29
C LEU A 156 -2.69 -5.37 25.01
N GLY A 157 -1.96 -5.55 23.90
CA GLY A 157 -2.30 -4.94 22.60
C GLY A 157 -3.65 -5.41 22.06
N PHE A 158 -3.91 -6.73 22.07
CA PHE A 158 -5.20 -7.30 21.65
C PHE A 158 -6.33 -6.82 22.56
N ALA A 159 -6.15 -6.94 23.88
CA ALA A 159 -7.17 -6.58 24.86
C ALA A 159 -7.52 -5.08 24.80
N SER A 160 -6.52 -4.21 24.65
CA SER A 160 -6.72 -2.77 24.48
C SER A 160 -7.41 -2.46 23.15
N GLY A 161 -7.06 -3.16 22.07
CA GLY A 161 -7.70 -3.00 20.76
C GLY A 161 -9.20 -3.31 20.79
N VAL A 162 -9.59 -4.46 21.36
CA VAL A 162 -11.00 -4.86 21.49
C VAL A 162 -11.78 -3.86 22.36
N LEU A 163 -11.17 -3.41 23.45
CA LEU A 163 -11.78 -2.47 24.40
C LEU A 163 -11.97 -1.07 23.83
N GLU A 164 -11.04 -0.55 23.04
CA GLU A 164 -11.21 0.74 22.36
C GLU A 164 -12.26 0.63 21.23
N MET A 165 -12.28 -0.46 20.47
CA MET A 165 -13.29 -0.68 19.42
C MET A 165 -14.71 -0.77 20.00
N SER A 166 -14.90 -1.46 21.12
CA SER A 166 -16.23 -1.56 21.74
C SER A 166 -16.74 -0.20 22.21
N VAL A 167 -15.86 0.66 22.75
CA VAL A 167 -16.23 2.03 23.12
C VAL A 167 -16.65 2.85 21.92
N ILE A 168 -15.86 2.84 20.83
CA ILE A 168 -16.18 3.62 19.64
C ILE A 168 -17.54 3.20 19.08
N LEU A 169 -17.80 1.89 18.97
CA LEU A 169 -19.09 1.37 18.51
C LEU A 169 -20.24 1.78 19.43
N SER A 170 -20.08 1.65 20.75
CA SER A 170 -21.09 2.08 21.73
C SER A 170 -21.39 3.56 21.68
N VAL A 171 -20.36 4.41 21.54
CA VAL A 171 -20.52 5.86 21.42
C VAL A 171 -21.33 6.19 20.18
N CYS A 172 -20.97 5.61 19.03
CA CYS A 172 -21.71 5.80 17.78
C CYS A 172 -23.16 5.35 17.94
N PHE A 173 -23.38 4.16 18.48
CA PHE A 173 -24.71 3.58 18.64
C PHE A 173 -25.60 4.44 19.56
N GLY A 174 -25.06 4.91 20.69
CA GLY A 174 -25.75 5.82 21.60
C GLY A 174 -26.10 7.16 20.97
N GLN A 175 -25.20 7.73 20.15
CA GLN A 175 -25.44 8.97 19.41
C GLN A 175 -26.59 8.82 18.41
N ILE A 176 -26.61 7.73 17.65
CA ILE A 176 -27.57 7.51 16.56
C ILE A 176 -28.96 7.24 17.10
N ILE A 177 -29.09 6.32 18.06
CA ILE A 177 -30.40 5.89 18.57
C ILE A 177 -31.11 7.01 19.32
N SER A 178 -30.38 7.87 20.03
CA SER A 178 -30.97 8.87 20.91
C SER A 178 -31.88 9.86 20.19
N GLY A 179 -31.39 10.47 19.10
CA GLY A 179 -32.17 11.45 18.33
C GLY A 179 -33.39 10.82 17.67
N TRP A 180 -33.21 9.64 17.08
CA TRP A 180 -34.29 8.84 16.51
C TRP A 180 -35.36 8.46 17.53
N TRP A 181 -34.95 7.99 18.70
CA TRP A 181 -35.89 7.56 19.73
C TRP A 181 -36.67 8.75 20.29
N TYR A 182 -36.02 9.90 20.47
CA TYR A 182 -36.69 11.13 20.90
C TYR A 182 -37.77 11.57 19.90
N ASP A 183 -37.43 11.66 18.61
CA ASP A 183 -38.38 12.10 17.58
C ASP A 183 -39.51 11.10 17.34
N ALA A 184 -39.22 9.79 17.35
CA ALA A 184 -40.27 8.77 17.24
C ALA A 184 -41.35 8.96 18.33
N ARG A 185 -40.94 9.26 19.56
CA ARG A 185 -41.87 9.54 20.66
C ARG A 185 -42.62 10.86 20.47
N ARG A 186 -41.98 11.89 19.90
CA ARG A 186 -42.64 13.15 19.54
C ARG A 186 -43.71 12.93 18.46
N ILE A 187 -43.46 12.04 17.49
CA ILE A 187 -44.41 11.65 16.43
C ILE A 187 -45.59 10.87 17.03
N ASP A 188 -45.35 10.00 18.00
CA ASP A 188 -46.38 9.26 18.74
C ASP A 188 -47.25 10.15 19.68
N GLY A 189 -47.02 11.47 19.67
CA GLY A 189 -47.84 12.44 20.41
C GLY A 189 -47.33 12.78 21.81
N HIS A 190 -46.16 12.30 22.24
CA HIS A 190 -45.61 12.66 23.54
C HIS A 190 -45.13 14.12 23.61
N GLY A 191 -45.29 14.74 24.79
CA GLY A 191 -44.76 16.08 25.08
C GLY A 191 -43.23 16.16 24.99
N ILE A 192 -42.68 17.38 24.90
CA ILE A 192 -41.23 17.63 24.77
C ILE A 192 -40.42 16.91 25.86
N TRP A 193 -40.85 17.03 27.13
CA TRP A 193 -40.19 16.39 28.27
C TRP A 193 -40.43 14.88 28.34
N GLU A 194 -41.65 14.43 28.04
CA GLU A 194 -42.02 13.00 28.07
C GLU A 194 -41.30 12.17 27.00
N ALA A 195 -41.01 12.78 25.85
CA ALA A 195 -40.25 12.18 24.78
C ALA A 195 -38.82 11.82 25.22
N ALA A 196 -38.19 12.65 26.06
CA ALA A 196 -36.86 12.37 26.63
C ALA A 196 -36.91 11.50 27.90
N HIS A 197 -37.93 11.68 28.75
CA HIS A 197 -38.03 11.03 30.06
C HIS A 197 -38.07 9.49 29.98
N GLY A 198 -38.90 8.92 29.10
CA GLY A 198 -39.03 7.47 28.95
C GLY A 198 -37.71 6.77 28.56
N PRO A 199 -37.03 7.22 27.48
CA PRO A 199 -35.70 6.72 27.12
C PRO A 199 -34.66 6.86 28.24
N LEU A 200 -34.63 8.01 28.94
CA LEU A 200 -33.68 8.24 30.03
C LEU A 200 -33.90 7.29 31.22
N MET A 201 -35.16 6.94 31.53
CA MET A 201 -35.48 5.92 32.52
C MET A 201 -34.94 4.54 32.13
N ILE A 202 -35.08 4.17 30.85
CA ILE A 202 -34.60 2.87 30.35
C ILE A 202 -33.07 2.82 30.37
N VAL A 203 -32.40 3.87 29.89
CA VAL A 203 -30.94 3.97 29.93
C VAL A 203 -30.42 3.99 31.37
N GLY A 204 -31.08 4.73 32.27
CA GLY A 204 -30.74 4.79 33.70
C GLY A 204 -30.90 3.45 34.42
N THR A 205 -31.97 2.71 34.14
CA THR A 205 -32.16 1.35 34.68
C THR A 205 -31.15 0.36 34.10
N ALA A 206 -30.77 0.49 32.83
CA ALA A 206 -29.71 -0.32 32.23
C ALA A 206 -28.33 -0.11 32.88
N ALA A 207 -28.07 1.05 33.51
CA ALA A 207 -26.83 1.28 34.26
C ALA A 207 -26.70 0.36 35.49
N LEU A 208 -27.81 -0.17 36.04
CA LEU A 208 -27.77 -1.18 37.10
C LEU A 208 -27.07 -2.47 36.63
N ALA A 209 -27.23 -2.83 35.35
CA ALA A 209 -26.56 -3.98 34.77
C ALA A 209 -25.04 -3.76 34.73
N SER A 210 -24.56 -2.56 34.41
CA SER A 210 -23.12 -2.22 34.45
C SER A 210 -22.55 -2.35 35.87
N LEU A 211 -23.28 -1.88 36.88
CA LEU A 211 -22.89 -2.07 38.28
C LEU A 211 -22.88 -3.54 38.67
N ALA A 212 -23.89 -4.32 38.29
CA ALA A 212 -23.94 -5.76 38.55
C ALA A 212 -22.74 -6.51 37.94
N LEU A 213 -22.41 -6.21 36.67
CA LEU A 213 -21.27 -6.78 35.96
C LEU A 213 -19.92 -6.42 36.61
N SER A 214 -19.82 -5.26 37.26
CA SER A 214 -18.61 -4.83 37.96
C SER A 214 -18.25 -5.73 39.17
N PHE A 215 -19.21 -6.47 39.72
CA PHE A 215 -18.93 -7.45 40.77
C PHE A 215 -18.24 -8.71 40.23
N GLY A 216 -18.38 -8.99 38.93
CA GLY A 216 -17.65 -10.05 38.23
C GLY A 216 -16.18 -9.72 37.94
N VAL A 217 -15.78 -8.46 38.05
CA VAL A 217 -14.39 -8.02 37.84
C VAL A 217 -13.54 -8.31 39.08
N GLU A 218 -12.42 -9.00 38.85
CA GLU A 218 -11.46 -9.35 39.89
C GLU A 218 -10.88 -8.12 40.61
N ARG A 219 -10.63 -8.26 41.92
CA ARG A 219 -10.07 -7.20 42.75
C ARG A 219 -8.57 -7.14 42.55
N VAL A 220 -8.07 -6.00 42.08
CA VAL A 220 -6.62 -5.77 41.98
C VAL A 220 -6.11 -4.83 43.07
N LYS A 221 -4.87 -5.06 43.52
CA LYS A 221 -4.23 -4.30 44.59
C LYS A 221 -3.88 -2.88 44.13
N PRO A 222 -4.01 -1.87 45.01
CA PRO A 222 -3.54 -0.51 44.73
C PRO A 222 -2.01 -0.50 44.59
N MET A 223 -1.49 0.30 43.66
CA MET A 223 -0.04 0.41 43.39
C MET A 223 0.57 1.71 43.93
N GLY A 224 -0.20 2.80 43.98
CA GLY A 224 0.24 4.13 44.36
C GLY A 224 0.07 4.41 45.86
N LYS A 225 1.11 5.02 46.46
CA LYS A 225 1.10 5.48 47.86
C LYS A 225 1.08 7.01 48.01
N ARG A 226 1.06 7.76 46.90
CA ARG A 226 1.21 9.21 46.89
C ARG A 226 0.00 9.91 47.54
N PRO A 227 0.18 10.82 48.53
CA PRO A 227 -0.92 11.58 49.12
C PRO A 227 -1.49 12.61 48.12
N PHE A 228 -2.74 13.02 48.34
CA PHE A 228 -3.37 14.06 47.53
C PHE A 228 -2.68 15.41 47.77
N SER A 229 -2.48 16.19 46.71
CA SER A 229 -2.04 17.59 46.80
C SER A 229 -2.73 18.40 45.71
N ALA A 230 -3.07 19.66 45.99
CA ALA A 230 -3.75 20.54 45.02
C ALA A 230 -2.95 20.71 43.72
N GLY A 231 -1.62 20.56 43.76
CA GLY A 231 -0.75 20.58 42.60
C GLY A 231 -1.05 19.50 41.55
N ILE A 232 -1.68 18.38 41.94
CA ILE A 232 -2.03 17.26 41.04
C ILE A 232 -2.93 17.73 39.90
N LEU A 233 -3.87 18.66 40.17
CA LEU A 233 -4.77 19.22 39.15
C LEU A 233 -4.02 19.84 37.97
N PHE A 234 -2.81 20.36 38.20
CA PHE A 234 -2.03 21.06 37.17
C PHE A 234 -0.86 20.23 36.62
N GLU A 235 -0.61 19.02 37.11
CA GLU A 235 0.56 18.21 36.72
C GLU A 235 0.59 17.84 35.23
N HIS A 236 -0.57 17.57 34.65
CA HIS A 236 -0.71 17.18 33.25
C HIS A 236 -0.36 18.30 32.27
N PHE A 237 -0.49 19.58 32.65
CA PHE A 237 0.04 20.69 31.85
C PHE A 237 1.56 20.65 31.73
N GLY A 238 2.26 20.15 32.77
CA GLY A 238 3.70 19.89 32.69
C GLY A 238 4.06 18.78 31.69
N GLN A 239 3.15 17.83 31.45
CA GLN A 239 3.34 16.73 30.50
C GLN A 239 3.20 17.18 29.04
N LEU A 240 2.54 18.30 28.74
CA LEU A 240 2.56 18.88 27.39
C LEU A 240 3.98 19.20 26.95
N LYS A 241 4.85 19.60 27.88
CA LYS A 241 6.27 19.85 27.58
C LYS A 241 6.95 18.61 27.02
N ASP A 242 6.58 17.41 27.48
CA ASP A 242 7.16 16.14 27.00
C ASP A 242 6.88 15.92 25.50
N LEU A 243 5.73 16.39 24.99
CA LEU A 243 5.40 16.31 23.56
C LEU A 243 6.31 17.19 22.70
N TRP A 244 6.83 18.29 23.25
CA TRP A 244 7.62 19.27 22.50
C TRP A 244 9.12 18.96 22.40
N HIS A 245 9.61 17.95 23.13
CA HIS A 245 11.05 17.60 23.15
C HIS A 245 11.53 16.90 21.88
N ASP A 246 10.76 15.95 21.33
CA ASP A 246 11.11 15.24 20.09
C ASP A 246 10.23 15.73 18.94
N ARG A 247 10.86 16.07 17.80
CA ARG A 247 10.15 16.59 16.62
C ARG A 247 9.11 15.60 16.08
N ARG A 248 9.39 14.29 16.10
CA ARG A 248 8.50 13.24 15.61
C ARG A 248 7.28 13.12 16.50
N ILE A 249 7.49 13.06 17.82
CA ILE A 249 6.39 13.04 18.81
C ILE A 249 5.53 14.30 18.66
N ARG A 250 6.14 15.48 18.62
CA ARG A 250 5.44 16.76 18.47
C ARG A 250 4.54 16.79 17.23
N LEU A 251 5.09 16.46 16.06
CA LEU A 251 4.35 16.51 14.79
C LEU A 251 3.20 15.50 14.77
N SER A 252 3.42 14.28 15.27
CA SER A 252 2.36 13.28 15.38
C SER A 252 1.28 13.70 16.35
N SER A 253 1.65 14.24 17.52
CA SER A 253 0.69 14.74 18.51
C SER A 253 -0.17 15.88 17.96
N VAL A 254 0.42 16.85 17.27
CA VAL A 254 -0.33 17.95 16.63
C VAL A 254 -1.28 17.42 15.55
N GLY A 255 -0.86 16.45 14.74
CA GLY A 255 -1.72 15.85 13.72
C GLY A 255 -2.89 15.05 14.31
N ILE A 256 -2.67 14.31 15.40
CA ILE A 256 -3.72 13.59 16.14
C ILE A 256 -4.71 14.58 16.77
N ALA A 257 -4.21 15.63 17.42
CA ALA A 257 -5.05 16.66 18.02
C ALA A 257 -5.88 17.41 16.96
N PHE A 258 -5.32 17.66 15.78
CA PHE A 258 -6.05 18.24 14.66
C PHE A 258 -7.26 17.38 14.25
N PHE A 259 -7.13 16.05 14.20
CA PHE A 259 -8.27 15.16 13.93
C PHE A 259 -9.38 15.33 14.98
N TRP A 260 -9.05 15.37 16.26
CA TRP A 260 -10.05 15.51 17.32
C TRP A 260 -10.73 16.88 17.31
N GLY A 261 -9.98 17.95 17.01
CA GLY A 261 -10.55 19.28 16.76
C GLY A 261 -11.49 19.28 15.55
N PHE A 262 -11.08 18.67 14.44
CA PHE A 262 -11.88 18.53 13.22
C PHE A 262 -13.16 17.72 13.46
N ALA A 263 -13.07 16.59 14.15
CA ALA A 263 -14.23 15.76 14.50
C ALA A 263 -15.19 16.48 15.47
N GLY A 264 -14.65 17.20 16.46
CA GLY A 264 -15.44 18.03 17.37
C GLY A 264 -16.20 19.14 16.62
N PHE A 265 -15.54 19.79 15.67
CA PHE A 265 -16.16 20.77 14.79
C PHE A 265 -17.29 20.16 13.95
N ILE A 266 -17.03 19.04 13.29
CA ILE A 266 -18.01 18.30 12.48
C ILE A 266 -19.24 17.91 13.30
N ASN A 267 -19.05 17.46 14.54
CA ASN A 267 -20.13 17.09 15.44
C ASN A 267 -21.06 18.28 15.73
N LEU A 268 -20.49 19.43 16.08
CA LEU A 268 -21.30 20.61 16.36
C LEU A 268 -21.93 21.22 15.10
N ALA A 269 -21.25 21.14 13.95
CA ALA A 269 -21.80 21.55 12.67
C ALA A 269 -23.00 20.67 12.28
N ALA A 270 -22.98 19.37 12.55
CA ALA A 270 -24.12 18.49 12.31
C ALA A 270 -25.34 18.87 13.16
N ILE A 271 -25.13 19.26 14.43
CA ILE A 271 -26.21 19.76 15.28
C ILE A 271 -26.82 21.03 14.66
N GLN A 272 -26.00 21.96 14.18
CA GLN A 272 -26.49 23.17 13.50
C GLN A 272 -27.29 22.83 12.23
N ILE A 273 -26.72 22.02 11.34
CA ILE A 273 -27.36 21.63 10.07
C ILE A 273 -28.65 20.84 10.31
N GLY A 274 -28.67 19.95 11.32
CA GLY A 274 -29.88 19.22 11.69
C GLY A 274 -31.00 20.15 12.16
N SER A 275 -30.66 21.25 12.84
CA SER A 275 -31.62 22.29 13.21
C SER A 275 -32.16 23.00 11.97
N ASP A 276 -31.29 23.34 11.01
CA ASP A 276 -31.68 24.03 9.78
C ASP A 276 -32.57 23.15 8.88
N LEU A 277 -32.23 21.86 8.73
CA LEU A 277 -33.01 20.87 7.96
C LEU A 277 -34.40 20.57 8.57
N SER A 278 -34.54 20.71 9.88
CA SER A 278 -35.79 20.44 10.60
C SER A 278 -36.66 21.69 10.82
N GLY A 279 -36.31 22.83 10.21
CA GLY A 279 -37.07 24.08 10.32
C GLY A 279 -36.89 24.81 11.66
N GLY A 280 -35.75 24.65 12.32
CA GLY A 280 -35.37 25.40 13.52
C GLY A 280 -35.34 24.61 14.83
N GLY A 281 -35.29 23.27 14.78
CA GLY A 281 -35.25 22.42 15.98
C GLY A 281 -36.59 21.78 16.35
N GLY A 282 -37.53 21.70 15.40
CA GLY A 282 -38.83 21.05 15.55
C GLY A 282 -38.77 19.52 15.55
N VAL A 283 -39.92 18.86 15.35
CA VAL A 283 -40.00 17.38 15.25
C VAL A 283 -39.18 16.91 14.05
N GLY A 284 -38.24 15.98 14.27
CA GLY A 284 -37.30 15.51 13.25
C GLY A 284 -35.86 16.01 13.44
N PHE A 285 -35.64 17.03 14.28
CA PHE A 285 -34.32 17.56 14.60
C PHE A 285 -33.34 16.50 15.12
N GLY A 286 -33.80 15.66 16.05
CA GLY A 286 -32.98 14.60 16.62
C GLY A 286 -32.54 13.60 15.55
N SER A 287 -33.44 13.26 14.64
CA SER A 287 -33.26 12.31 13.56
C SER A 287 -32.28 12.82 12.50
N GLU A 288 -32.40 14.08 12.08
CA GLU A 288 -31.43 14.68 11.14
C GLU A 288 -30.02 14.66 11.73
N ASN A 289 -29.86 15.09 12.98
CA ASN A 289 -28.56 15.07 13.65
C ASN A 289 -27.99 13.64 13.75
N SER A 290 -28.82 12.66 14.12
CA SER A 290 -28.44 11.25 14.17
C SER A 290 -27.95 10.71 12.83
N TRP A 291 -28.61 11.07 11.72
CA TRP A 291 -28.21 10.62 10.39
C TRP A 291 -26.87 11.20 9.93
N LEU A 292 -26.65 12.49 10.17
CA LEU A 292 -25.39 13.16 9.85
C LEU A 292 -24.23 12.59 10.69
N MET A 293 -24.48 12.29 11.96
CA MET A 293 -23.49 11.65 12.84
C MET A 293 -23.23 10.19 12.48
N LEU A 294 -24.25 9.43 12.07
CA LEU A 294 -24.04 8.09 11.51
C LEU A 294 -23.11 8.14 10.30
N ALA A 295 -23.34 9.08 9.39
CA ALA A 295 -22.49 9.26 8.22
C ALA A 295 -21.04 9.58 8.60
N ALA A 296 -20.80 10.61 9.42
CA ALA A 296 -19.46 11.00 9.84
C ALA A 296 -18.72 9.86 10.58
N SER A 297 -19.36 9.26 11.58
CA SER A 297 -18.78 8.18 12.39
C SER A 297 -18.61 6.87 11.60
N GLY A 298 -19.55 6.53 10.72
CA GLY A 298 -19.42 5.41 9.80
C GLY A 298 -18.25 5.61 8.83
N GLY A 299 -18.07 6.83 8.35
CA GLY A 299 -16.89 7.25 7.59
C GLY A 299 -15.58 7.00 8.36
N ILE A 300 -15.50 7.46 9.61
CA ILE A 300 -14.34 7.23 10.50
C ILE A 300 -14.06 5.73 10.66
N ALA A 301 -15.10 4.91 10.89
CA ALA A 301 -14.95 3.48 11.05
C ALA A 301 -14.40 2.81 9.76
N LEU A 302 -15.01 3.09 8.60
CA LEU A 302 -14.58 2.55 7.32
C LEU A 302 -13.17 3.01 6.93
N GLY A 303 -12.87 4.30 7.10
CA GLY A 303 -11.54 4.87 6.86
C GLY A 303 -10.48 4.27 7.79
N GLY A 304 -10.84 4.01 9.05
CA GLY A 304 -9.96 3.36 10.03
C GLY A 304 -9.66 1.91 9.69
N VAL A 305 -10.65 1.14 9.22
CA VAL A 305 -10.45 -0.23 8.71
C VAL A 305 -9.54 -0.21 7.49
N LEU A 306 -9.81 0.65 6.51
CA LEU A 306 -8.99 0.78 5.31
C LEU A 306 -7.54 1.15 5.66
N ALA A 307 -7.35 2.14 6.53
CA ALA A 307 -6.02 2.56 7.00
C ALA A 307 -5.29 1.43 7.73
N SER A 308 -6.00 0.63 8.54
CA SER A 308 -5.45 -0.52 9.24
C SER A 308 -5.04 -1.65 8.29
N LEU A 309 -5.83 -1.89 7.24
CA LEU A 309 -5.47 -2.87 6.19
C LEU A 309 -4.22 -2.43 5.41
N ILE A 310 -4.13 -1.14 5.08
CA ILE A 310 -2.95 -0.55 4.42
C ILE A 310 -1.72 -0.67 5.33
N CYS A 311 -1.87 -0.38 6.63
CA CYS A 311 -0.78 -0.43 7.60
C CYS A 311 -0.48 -1.83 8.18
N LYS A 312 -1.12 -2.89 7.68
CA LYS A 312 -1.07 -4.24 8.28
C LYS A 312 0.35 -4.79 8.45
N ARG A 313 1.27 -4.48 7.53
CA ARG A 313 2.66 -4.99 7.55
C ARG A 313 3.69 -3.96 8.04
N LYS A 314 3.36 -2.68 7.92
CA LYS A 314 4.26 -1.54 8.16
C LYS A 314 3.41 -0.30 8.40
N ILE A 315 3.88 0.60 9.26
CA ILE A 315 3.27 1.93 9.43
C ILE A 315 3.51 2.76 8.15
N GLU A 316 2.47 2.97 7.36
CA GLU A 316 2.52 3.73 6.10
C GLU A 316 2.17 5.20 6.32
N LEU A 317 3.14 6.00 6.76
CA LEU A 317 2.98 7.44 6.97
C LEU A 317 2.59 8.22 5.70
N GLY A 318 2.81 7.66 4.50
CA GLY A 318 2.36 8.27 3.24
C GLY A 318 0.83 8.40 3.14
N LEU A 319 0.10 7.64 3.94
CA LEU A 319 -1.36 7.73 4.05
C LEU A 319 -1.83 9.02 4.72
N VAL A 320 -1.00 9.65 5.56
CA VAL A 320 -1.34 10.89 6.31
C VAL A 320 -1.73 12.06 5.38
N PRO A 321 -0.87 12.49 4.43
CA PRO A 321 -1.25 13.54 3.48
C PRO A 321 -2.41 13.15 2.56
N VAL A 322 -2.57 11.86 2.25
CA VAL A 322 -3.72 11.37 1.47
C VAL A 322 -5.02 11.52 2.27
N GLY A 323 -5.02 11.11 3.55
CA GLY A 323 -6.14 11.32 4.46
C GLY A 323 -6.49 12.79 4.60
N GLY A 324 -5.47 13.67 4.75
CA GLY A 324 -5.65 15.12 4.75
C GLY A 324 -6.27 15.65 3.45
N ALA A 325 -5.87 15.15 2.28
CA ALA A 325 -6.47 15.53 1.00
C ALA A 325 -7.94 15.07 0.89
N VAL A 326 -8.28 13.89 1.41
CA VAL A 326 -9.68 13.40 1.49
C VAL A 326 -10.51 14.28 2.44
N MET A 327 -9.95 14.72 3.57
CA MET A 327 -10.60 15.69 4.48
C MET A 327 -10.88 17.03 3.79
N VAL A 328 -9.91 17.53 3.01
CA VAL A 328 -10.08 18.76 2.20
C VAL A 328 -11.21 18.60 1.21
N LEU A 329 -11.21 17.50 0.44
CA LEU A 329 -12.25 17.18 -0.54
C LEU A 329 -13.63 17.16 0.13
N GLY A 330 -13.77 16.41 1.23
CA GLY A 330 -15.03 16.31 1.97
C GLY A 330 -15.51 17.65 2.54
N SER A 331 -14.60 18.41 3.16
CA SER A 331 -14.95 19.71 3.75
C SER A 331 -15.30 20.76 2.69
N LEU A 332 -14.59 20.77 1.56
CA LEU A 332 -14.87 21.70 0.46
C LEU A 332 -16.20 21.36 -0.23
N ALA A 333 -16.51 20.07 -0.40
CA ALA A 333 -17.79 19.65 -0.93
C ALA A 333 -18.96 20.01 0.00
N LEU A 334 -18.77 19.92 1.33
CA LEU A 334 -19.74 20.39 2.32
C LEU A 334 -19.87 21.92 2.32
N ALA A 335 -18.80 22.66 2.00
CA ALA A 335 -18.79 24.11 1.94
C ALA A 335 -19.55 24.68 0.72
N LEU A 336 -19.42 24.02 -0.43
CA LEU A 336 -19.92 24.51 -1.72
C LEU A 336 -21.23 23.85 -2.17
N GLY A 337 -21.57 22.70 -1.60
CA GLY A 337 -22.73 21.94 -2.03
C GLY A 337 -24.05 22.36 -1.38
N PRO A 338 -25.18 21.77 -1.82
CA PRO A 338 -26.50 22.11 -1.33
C PRO A 338 -26.74 21.56 0.09
N ILE A 339 -27.70 22.18 0.81
CA ILE A 339 -28.22 21.68 2.11
C ILE A 339 -29.22 20.55 1.84
N GLU A 340 -28.74 19.46 1.24
CA GLU A 340 -29.54 18.28 0.95
C GLU A 340 -29.00 17.08 1.73
N ARG A 341 -29.91 16.33 2.37
CA ARG A 341 -29.55 15.21 3.27
C ARG A 341 -28.58 14.23 2.61
N GLY A 342 -28.86 13.81 1.37
CA GLY A 342 -28.03 12.84 0.65
C GLY A 342 -26.61 13.34 0.40
N TRP A 343 -26.46 14.60 -0.02
CA TRP A 343 -25.17 15.24 -0.23
C TRP A 343 -24.36 15.34 1.07
N LEU A 344 -25.00 15.86 2.12
CA LEU A 344 -24.37 16.03 3.42
C LEU A 344 -23.89 14.68 3.99
N MET A 345 -24.71 13.63 3.94
CA MET A 345 -24.32 12.31 4.44
C MET A 345 -23.09 11.74 3.71
N ILE A 346 -23.06 11.78 2.37
CA ILE A 346 -21.92 11.25 1.60
C ILE A 346 -20.63 11.97 1.98
N TRP A 347 -20.67 13.31 2.00
CA TRP A 347 -19.46 14.10 2.21
C TRP A 347 -19.01 14.17 3.67
N MET A 348 -19.93 14.04 4.63
CA MET A 348 -19.57 13.82 6.03
C MET A 348 -18.88 12.47 6.24
N ALA A 349 -19.34 11.41 5.56
CA ALA A 349 -18.67 10.11 5.60
C ALA A 349 -17.27 10.16 4.97
N ILE A 350 -17.12 10.82 3.81
CA ILE A 350 -15.82 11.01 3.16
C ILE A 350 -14.87 11.82 4.05
N ALA A 351 -15.32 12.95 4.61
CA ALA A 351 -14.54 13.78 5.51
C ALA A 351 -14.08 12.99 6.77
N GLY A 352 -14.99 12.25 7.40
CA GLY A 352 -14.69 11.38 8.53
C GLY A 352 -13.69 10.28 8.18
N GLY A 353 -13.85 9.64 7.02
CA GLY A 353 -12.93 8.61 6.52
C GLY A 353 -11.52 9.14 6.26
N GLY A 354 -11.39 10.33 5.67
CA GLY A 354 -10.11 11.02 5.51
C GLY A 354 -9.44 11.31 6.87
N GLY A 355 -10.24 11.74 7.86
CA GLY A 355 -9.77 11.94 9.23
C GLY A 355 -9.19 10.68 9.86
N ALA A 356 -9.86 9.53 9.69
CA ALA A 356 -9.36 8.25 10.19
C ALA A 356 -8.09 7.78 9.46
N MET A 357 -7.99 7.99 8.15
CA MET A 357 -6.79 7.70 7.35
C MET A 357 -5.57 8.52 7.79
N LEU A 358 -5.79 9.72 8.31
CA LEU A 358 -4.76 10.54 8.94
C LEU A 358 -4.42 10.05 10.36
N LEU A 359 -5.44 9.77 11.19
CA LEU A 359 -5.29 9.42 12.60
C LEU A 359 -4.56 8.10 12.82
N VAL A 360 -4.97 7.03 12.14
CA VAL A 360 -4.48 5.66 12.38
C VAL A 360 -2.95 5.54 12.26
N PRO A 361 -2.31 5.93 11.14
CA PRO A 361 -0.86 5.84 11.00
C PRO A 361 -0.11 6.79 11.95
N LEU A 362 -0.64 7.98 12.26
CA LEU A 362 -0.01 8.90 13.21
C LEU A 362 -0.01 8.34 14.63
N ASN A 363 -1.12 7.75 15.08
CA ASN A 363 -1.22 7.16 16.41
C ASN A 363 -0.30 5.94 16.55
N ALA A 364 -0.24 5.08 15.51
CA ALA A 364 0.69 3.96 15.47
C ALA A 364 2.15 4.43 15.50
N TYR A 365 2.50 5.43 14.69
CA TYR A 365 3.86 5.98 14.63
C TYR A 365 4.29 6.64 15.94
N LEU A 366 3.40 7.41 16.59
CA LEU A 366 3.68 8.01 17.89
C LEU A 366 4.01 6.93 18.93
N GLN A 367 3.24 5.86 18.98
CA GLN A 367 3.48 4.76 19.93
C GLN A 367 4.80 4.05 19.65
N ASP A 368 5.15 3.86 18.38
CA ASP A 368 6.41 3.23 17.95
C ASP A 368 7.64 4.06 18.32
N VAL A 369 7.60 5.38 18.10
CA VAL A 369 8.73 6.29 18.38
C VAL A 369 8.87 6.60 19.88
N CYS A 370 7.82 6.44 20.68
CA CYS A 370 7.85 6.73 22.11
C CYS A 370 8.69 5.71 22.90
N PRO A 371 9.72 6.16 23.66
CA PRO A 371 10.45 5.30 24.58
C PRO A 371 9.50 4.63 25.60
N PRO A 372 9.64 3.32 25.88
CA PRO A 372 8.72 2.59 26.77
C PRO A 372 8.53 3.26 28.15
N GLU A 373 9.60 3.84 28.70
CA GLU A 373 9.61 4.49 30.02
C GLU A 373 8.80 5.80 30.06
N LYS A 374 8.73 6.53 28.95
CA LYS A 374 8.05 7.84 28.84
C LYS A 374 6.67 7.75 28.19
N ARG A 375 6.33 6.61 27.59
CA ARG A 375 5.09 6.40 26.82
C ARG A 375 3.84 6.82 27.58
N GLY A 376 3.72 6.47 28.87
CA GLY A 376 2.55 6.85 29.68
C GLY A 376 2.37 8.37 29.82
N ARG A 377 3.45 9.11 30.08
CA ARG A 377 3.43 10.59 30.17
C ARG A 377 3.14 11.24 28.83
N VAL A 378 3.73 10.73 27.75
CA VAL A 378 3.47 11.24 26.40
C VAL A 378 2.01 11.02 25.99
N LEU A 379 1.44 9.85 26.26
CA LEU A 379 0.02 9.58 25.97
C LEU A 379 -0.91 10.45 26.84
N ALA A 380 -0.56 10.72 28.10
CA ALA A 380 -1.33 11.61 28.95
C ALA A 380 -1.28 13.07 28.46
N GLY A 381 -0.10 13.57 28.06
CA GLY A 381 0.04 14.86 27.42
C GLY A 381 -0.72 14.96 26.09
N LEU A 382 -0.71 13.90 25.29
CA LEU A 382 -1.47 13.82 24.04
C LEU A 382 -2.98 13.94 24.28
N ASN A 383 -3.52 13.16 25.23
CA ASN A 383 -4.95 13.22 25.56
C ASN A 383 -5.37 14.64 26.00
N LEU A 384 -4.52 15.35 26.74
CA LEU A 384 -4.77 16.75 27.09
C LEU A 384 -4.78 17.65 25.84
N LEU A 385 -3.80 17.47 24.95
CA LEU A 385 -3.74 18.23 23.69
C LEU A 385 -4.98 17.98 22.81
N ASP A 386 -5.46 16.73 22.75
CA ASP A 386 -6.68 16.34 22.03
C ASP A 386 -7.91 17.05 22.60
N CYS A 387 -8.03 17.08 23.94
CA CYS A 387 -9.12 17.81 24.60
C CYS A 387 -9.02 19.32 24.36
N LEU A 388 -7.82 19.90 24.43
CA LEU A 388 -7.62 21.32 24.14
C LEU A 388 -7.99 21.65 22.68
N ALA A 389 -7.64 20.80 21.73
CA ALA A 389 -8.02 20.97 20.32
C ALA A 389 -9.54 20.90 20.12
N GLY A 390 -10.22 19.95 20.78
CA GLY A 390 -11.68 19.87 20.79
C GLY A 390 -12.33 21.13 21.39
N PHE A 391 -11.79 21.65 22.50
CA PHE A 391 -12.29 22.88 23.11
C PHE A 391 -12.10 24.10 22.22
N VAL A 392 -10.93 24.23 21.57
CA VAL A 392 -10.68 25.30 20.58
C VAL A 392 -11.67 25.21 19.42
N ALA A 393 -12.02 24.00 18.95
CA ALA A 393 -13.02 23.82 17.91
C ALA A 393 -14.41 24.31 18.34
N VAL A 394 -14.83 24.01 19.59
CA VAL A 394 -16.09 24.51 20.17
C VAL A 394 -16.11 26.03 20.20
N VAL A 395 -15.05 26.66 20.71
CA VAL A 395 -14.95 28.13 20.80
C VAL A 395 -14.94 28.79 19.43
N ALA A 396 -14.18 28.23 18.47
CA ALA A 396 -14.11 28.77 17.11
C ALA A 396 -15.47 28.69 16.40
N GLN A 397 -16.16 27.56 16.52
CA GLN A 397 -17.47 27.40 15.92
C GLN A 397 -18.53 28.29 16.59
N PHE A 398 -18.52 28.38 17.93
CA PHE A 398 -19.36 29.33 18.67
C PHE A 398 -19.16 30.76 18.18
N ALA A 399 -17.92 31.20 18.01
CA ALA A 399 -17.62 32.54 17.51
C ALA A 399 -18.17 32.74 16.08
N MET A 400 -17.97 31.76 15.19
CA MET A 400 -18.50 31.84 13.83
C MET A 400 -20.03 31.92 13.78
N VAL A 401 -20.72 31.09 14.58
CA VAL A 401 -22.18 31.13 14.69
C VAL A 401 -22.66 32.47 15.26
N HIS A 402 -21.99 32.98 16.31
CA HIS A 402 -22.32 34.26 16.94
C HIS A 402 -22.20 35.44 15.97
N PHE A 403 -21.20 35.42 15.08
CA PHE A 403 -21.04 36.43 14.03
C PHE A 403 -21.89 36.17 12.77
N GLY A 404 -22.80 35.17 12.79
CA GLY A 404 -23.69 34.89 11.68
C GLY A 404 -23.01 34.27 10.45
N VAL A 405 -21.85 33.63 10.63
CA VAL A 405 -21.13 32.96 9.54
C VAL A 405 -21.92 31.73 9.10
N SER A 406 -22.24 31.66 7.80
CA SER A 406 -22.99 30.55 7.21
C SER A 406 -22.24 29.21 7.35
N TYR A 407 -22.98 28.10 7.43
CA TYR A 407 -22.39 26.76 7.53
C TYR A 407 -21.42 26.47 6.37
N GLY A 408 -21.69 26.97 5.16
CA GLY A 408 -20.81 26.83 4.00
C GLY A 408 -19.45 27.48 4.23
N LEU A 409 -19.42 28.70 4.77
CA LEU A 409 -18.18 29.39 5.13
C LEU A 409 -17.47 28.73 6.33
N GLN A 410 -18.22 28.18 7.27
CA GLN A 410 -17.67 27.40 8.38
C GLN A 410 -16.90 26.16 7.88
N PHE A 411 -17.48 25.37 6.96
CA PHE A 411 -16.77 24.26 6.32
C PHE A 411 -15.65 24.73 5.39
N GLY A 412 -15.79 25.90 4.75
CA GLY A 412 -14.72 26.53 3.97
C GLY A 412 -13.49 26.85 4.83
N ALA A 413 -13.70 27.39 6.03
CA ALA A 413 -12.63 27.61 7.01
C ALA A 413 -11.98 26.29 7.45
N LEU A 414 -12.79 25.25 7.71
CA LEU A 414 -12.30 23.91 8.06
C LEU A 414 -11.48 23.29 6.91
N ALA A 415 -11.93 23.46 5.67
CA ALA A 415 -11.23 23.02 4.47
C ALA A 415 -9.88 23.73 4.33
N LEU A 416 -9.83 25.04 4.58
CA LEU A 416 -8.59 25.82 4.53
C LEU A 416 -7.55 25.32 5.56
N VAL A 417 -7.96 25.09 6.80
CA VAL A 417 -7.06 24.51 7.82
C VAL A 417 -6.59 23.12 7.40
N SER A 418 -7.50 22.30 6.85
CA SER A 418 -7.18 20.97 6.33
C SER A 418 -6.20 21.01 5.15
N VAL A 419 -6.27 22.01 4.27
CA VAL A 419 -5.31 22.25 3.18
C VAL A 419 -3.94 22.54 3.77
N VAL A 420 -3.86 23.42 4.77
CA VAL A 420 -2.59 23.74 5.43
C VAL A 420 -1.95 22.48 6.03
N VAL A 421 -2.72 21.68 6.76
CA VAL A 421 -2.24 20.42 7.37
C VAL A 421 -1.83 19.40 6.30
N SER A 422 -2.63 19.23 5.25
CA SER A 422 -2.35 18.29 4.15
C SER A 422 -1.09 18.70 3.37
N CYS A 423 -0.96 19.97 2.98
CA CYS A 423 0.23 20.47 2.29
C CYS A 423 1.48 20.42 3.19
N TYR A 424 1.34 20.74 4.48
CA TYR A 424 2.46 20.66 5.44
C TYR A 424 2.92 19.22 5.65
N SER A 425 2.00 18.28 5.84
CA SER A 425 2.32 16.85 5.97
C SER A 425 2.93 16.29 4.68
N ALA A 426 2.43 16.65 3.50
CA ALA A 426 3.01 16.26 2.22
C ALA A 426 4.44 16.79 2.02
N ARG A 427 4.73 18.00 2.51
CA ARG A 427 6.08 18.60 2.47
C ARG A 427 7.08 17.94 3.43
N ILE A 428 6.62 17.45 4.57
CA ILE A 428 7.49 16.77 5.56
C ILE A 428 7.66 15.28 5.25
N LEU A 429 6.66 14.67 4.61
CA LEU A 429 6.63 13.25 4.25
C LEU A 429 6.67 13.01 2.73
N PRO A 430 7.54 13.70 1.94
CA PRO A 430 7.50 13.59 0.49
C PRO A 430 7.88 12.17 0.04
N GLN A 431 8.87 11.55 0.68
CA GLN A 431 9.32 10.19 0.34
C GLN A 431 8.23 9.17 0.63
N GLN A 432 7.58 9.27 1.80
CA GLN A 432 6.53 8.35 2.20
C GLN A 432 5.29 8.52 1.32
N LEU A 433 4.90 9.75 0.98
CA LEU A 433 3.78 10.03 0.07
C LEU A 433 4.05 9.52 -1.34
N VAL A 434 5.18 9.90 -1.95
CA VAL A 434 5.51 9.47 -3.32
C VAL A 434 5.63 7.95 -3.39
N ARG A 435 6.31 7.33 -2.41
CA ARG A 435 6.38 5.86 -2.34
C ARG A 435 4.99 5.25 -2.20
N PHE A 436 4.13 5.77 -1.34
CA PHE A 436 2.77 5.25 -1.15
C PHE A 436 1.96 5.34 -2.44
N VAL A 437 1.93 6.51 -3.08
CA VAL A 437 1.16 6.76 -4.32
C VAL A 437 1.69 5.92 -5.48
N LEU A 438 3.01 5.88 -5.68
CA LEU A 438 3.60 5.10 -6.76
C LEU A 438 3.40 3.61 -6.54
N LEU A 439 3.62 3.08 -5.32
CA LEU A 439 3.38 1.66 -5.06
C LEU A 439 1.90 1.30 -5.20
N ALA A 440 0.97 2.20 -4.84
CA ALA A 440 -0.45 1.99 -5.09
C ALA A 440 -0.75 1.95 -6.60
N LEU A 441 -0.27 2.93 -7.37
CA LEU A 441 -0.42 3.00 -8.82
C LEU A 441 0.18 1.77 -9.53
N PHE A 442 1.42 1.40 -9.18
CA PHE A 442 2.10 0.25 -9.75
C PHE A 442 1.39 -1.06 -9.39
N ARG A 443 0.84 -1.23 -8.18
CA ARG A 443 0.03 -2.40 -7.84
C ARG A 443 -1.29 -2.46 -8.62
N SER A 444 -1.86 -1.32 -9.01
CA SER A 444 -3.08 -1.27 -9.83
C SER A 444 -2.82 -1.60 -11.29
N VAL A 445 -1.66 -1.19 -11.84
CA VAL A 445 -1.30 -1.39 -13.27
C VAL A 445 -0.54 -2.70 -13.49
N TYR A 446 0.37 -3.08 -12.58
CA TYR A 446 1.22 -4.26 -12.69
C TYR A 446 0.79 -5.31 -11.66
N ARG A 447 0.41 -6.49 -12.16
CA ARG A 447 0.12 -7.65 -11.30
C ARG A 447 1.43 -8.34 -10.95
N VAL A 448 2.09 -7.83 -9.91
CA VAL A 448 3.36 -8.37 -9.41
C VAL A 448 3.09 -9.65 -8.60
N LYS A 449 3.55 -10.79 -9.11
CA LYS A 449 3.58 -12.07 -8.39
C LYS A 449 5.01 -12.31 -7.89
N THR A 450 5.20 -12.27 -6.58
CA THR A 450 6.50 -12.55 -5.96
C THR A 450 6.56 -14.02 -5.57
N MET A 451 7.60 -14.70 -6.01
CA MET A 451 7.93 -16.08 -5.66
C MET A 451 9.08 -16.06 -4.65
N ASN A 452 8.99 -16.92 -3.63
CA ASN A 452 10.04 -17.13 -2.64
C ASN A 452 10.44 -15.86 -1.85
N ALA A 453 9.47 -14.99 -1.53
CA ALA A 453 9.70 -13.73 -0.82
C ALA A 453 10.33 -13.88 0.57
N GLU A 454 10.09 -15.03 1.20
CA GLU A 454 10.61 -15.44 2.49
C GLU A 454 12.13 -15.68 2.51
N ARG A 455 12.76 -15.88 1.34
CA ARG A 455 14.22 -16.04 1.22
C ARG A 455 15.00 -14.76 1.55
N ILE A 456 14.34 -13.60 1.57
CA ILE A 456 14.96 -12.34 2.00
C ILE A 456 14.98 -12.31 3.54
N PRO A 457 16.16 -12.30 4.19
CA PRO A 457 16.27 -12.18 5.64
C PRO A 457 15.49 -10.98 6.19
N ARG A 458 14.77 -11.17 7.29
CA ARG A 458 14.02 -10.09 7.96
C ARG A 458 14.91 -9.03 8.59
N GLN A 459 16.14 -9.40 8.95
CA GLN A 459 17.14 -8.53 9.59
C GLN A 459 18.52 -8.78 8.96
N GLY A 460 19.46 -7.85 9.19
CA GLY A 460 20.81 -7.92 8.65
C GLY A 460 20.93 -7.41 7.20
N GLY A 461 22.17 -7.14 6.80
CA GLY A 461 22.49 -6.59 5.48
C GLY A 461 22.31 -7.61 4.38
N VAL A 462 21.67 -7.22 3.28
CA VAL A 462 21.42 -8.13 2.15
C VAL A 462 21.61 -7.36 0.86
N MET A 463 22.37 -7.93 -0.08
CA MET A 463 22.49 -7.36 -1.42
C MET A 463 21.58 -8.08 -2.40
N LEU A 464 20.64 -7.37 -3.00
CA LEU A 464 19.84 -7.88 -4.11
C LEU A 464 20.58 -7.61 -5.42
N ALA A 465 20.69 -8.64 -6.26
CA ALA A 465 21.30 -8.53 -7.58
C ALA A 465 20.32 -9.05 -8.63
N PRO A 466 19.42 -8.18 -9.16
CA PRO A 466 18.42 -8.53 -10.16
C PRO A 466 18.92 -8.41 -11.62
N ASN A 467 18.26 -9.05 -12.58
CA ASN A 467 18.42 -8.69 -14.00
C ASN A 467 17.84 -7.28 -14.30
N HIS A 468 18.25 -6.64 -15.40
CA HIS A 468 17.82 -5.26 -15.72
C HIS A 468 17.05 -5.15 -17.05
N VAL A 469 15.72 -5.10 -16.95
CA VAL A 469 14.79 -5.22 -18.10
C VAL A 469 14.06 -3.90 -18.40
N SER A 470 13.68 -3.13 -17.38
CA SER A 470 12.87 -1.91 -17.54
C SER A 470 13.23 -0.79 -16.57
N TYR A 471 12.81 0.45 -16.86
CA TYR A 471 13.04 1.58 -15.94
C TYR A 471 12.27 1.47 -14.63
N ILE A 472 11.22 0.66 -14.59
CA ILE A 472 10.39 0.49 -13.42
C ILE A 472 10.84 -0.68 -12.54
N ASP A 473 11.93 -1.36 -12.89
CA ASP A 473 12.50 -2.48 -12.14
C ASP A 473 12.65 -2.15 -10.65
N ALA A 474 13.15 -0.95 -10.33
CA ALA A 474 13.29 -0.50 -8.95
C ALA A 474 11.93 -0.42 -8.20
N PHE A 475 10.85 -0.01 -8.87
CA PHE A 475 9.52 0.03 -8.25
C PHE A 475 8.94 -1.37 -8.10
N ILE A 476 9.09 -2.23 -9.12
CA ILE A 476 8.66 -3.63 -9.07
C ILE A 476 9.35 -4.37 -7.91
N LEU A 477 10.67 -4.19 -7.77
CA LEU A 477 11.44 -4.75 -6.67
C LEU A 477 11.00 -4.17 -5.32
N SER A 478 10.66 -2.88 -5.26
CA SER A 478 10.11 -2.26 -4.05
C SER A 478 8.71 -2.77 -3.67
N VAL A 479 7.93 -3.26 -4.64
CA VAL A 479 6.64 -3.94 -4.41
C VAL A 479 6.86 -5.37 -3.92
N ALA A 480 7.83 -6.07 -4.50
CA ALA A 480 8.14 -7.48 -4.22
C ALA A 480 8.93 -7.69 -2.92
N CYS A 481 9.81 -6.76 -2.56
CA CYS A 481 10.66 -6.86 -1.38
C CYS A 481 9.90 -6.45 -0.11
N PRO A 482 9.96 -7.24 0.97
CA PRO A 482 9.32 -6.88 2.24
C PRO A 482 10.02 -5.73 2.99
N ARG A 483 11.26 -5.38 2.59
CA ARG A 483 12.11 -4.39 3.26
C ARG A 483 12.37 -3.19 2.33
N PRO A 484 12.59 -1.97 2.86
CA PRO A 484 13.04 -0.85 2.05
C PRO A 484 14.39 -1.17 1.36
N ILE A 485 14.48 -0.87 0.06
CA ILE A 485 15.66 -1.10 -0.76
C ILE A 485 16.34 0.23 -1.05
N ARG A 486 17.67 0.27 -0.92
CA ARG A 486 18.51 1.36 -1.43
C ARG A 486 19.12 0.93 -2.76
N PHE A 487 18.78 1.66 -3.83
CA PHE A 487 19.26 1.33 -5.17
C PHE A 487 20.59 2.03 -5.44
N VAL A 488 21.55 1.30 -5.99
CA VAL A 488 22.77 1.88 -6.55
C VAL A 488 22.45 2.41 -7.94
N LEU A 489 22.68 3.71 -8.17
CA LEU A 489 22.36 4.40 -9.42
C LEU A 489 23.54 5.25 -9.90
N PHE A 490 23.69 5.41 -11.21
CA PHE A 490 24.71 6.27 -11.79
C PHE A 490 24.56 7.75 -11.36
N ASP A 491 25.67 8.44 -11.12
CA ASP A 491 25.66 9.82 -10.60
C ASP A 491 25.06 10.84 -11.57
N GLU A 492 25.10 10.59 -12.88
CA GLU A 492 24.48 11.45 -13.90
C GLU A 492 22.95 11.59 -13.69
N TYR A 493 22.29 10.57 -13.12
CA TYR A 493 20.87 10.67 -12.77
C TYR A 493 20.61 11.70 -11.65
N PHE A 494 21.59 11.94 -10.79
CA PHE A 494 21.52 12.92 -9.70
C PHE A 494 21.76 14.36 -10.19
N GLU A 495 22.46 14.51 -11.32
CA GLU A 495 22.74 15.80 -11.95
C GLU A 495 21.52 16.36 -12.69
N HIS A 496 20.65 15.49 -13.20
CA HIS A 496 19.42 15.92 -13.87
C HIS A 496 18.47 16.65 -12.88
N PRO A 497 17.94 17.86 -13.20
CA PRO A 497 17.22 18.69 -12.23
C PRO A 497 15.97 18.04 -11.61
N THR A 498 15.16 17.34 -12.41
CA THR A 498 13.92 16.69 -11.96
C THR A 498 14.19 15.27 -11.46
N VAL A 499 14.80 14.41 -12.29
CA VAL A 499 15.16 13.03 -11.94
C VAL A 499 16.06 12.98 -10.71
N GLY A 500 17.04 13.87 -10.57
CA GLY A 500 17.93 13.88 -9.42
C GLY A 500 17.22 14.26 -8.12
N ARG A 501 16.22 15.16 -8.15
CA ARG A 501 15.36 15.42 -6.98
C ARG A 501 14.55 14.19 -6.60
N PHE A 502 14.02 13.49 -7.59
CA PHE A 502 13.26 12.26 -7.38
C PHE A 502 14.14 11.14 -6.82
N VAL A 503 15.32 10.89 -7.39
CA VAL A 503 16.23 9.84 -6.95
C VAL A 503 16.77 10.08 -5.54
N ARG A 504 17.11 11.34 -5.20
CA ARG A 504 17.51 11.74 -3.84
C ARG A 504 16.41 11.49 -2.81
N LEU A 505 15.14 11.51 -3.21
CA LEU A 505 14.02 11.20 -2.33
C LEU A 505 14.00 9.74 -1.87
N PHE A 506 14.60 8.81 -2.62
CA PHE A 506 14.60 7.38 -2.32
C PHE A 506 15.91 6.89 -1.67
N ASP A 507 16.76 7.79 -1.17
CA ASP A 507 18.04 7.47 -0.53
C ASP A 507 18.95 6.54 -1.36
N ALA A 508 18.87 6.68 -2.69
CA ALA A 508 19.69 5.94 -3.63
C ALA A 508 21.18 6.26 -3.46
N ILE A 509 22.02 5.27 -3.75
CA ILE A 509 23.47 5.35 -3.58
C ILE A 509 24.09 5.73 -4.94
N PRO A 510 24.71 6.92 -5.08
CA PRO A 510 25.34 7.31 -6.33
C PRO A 510 26.63 6.51 -6.57
N ILE A 511 26.86 6.10 -7.82
CA ILE A 511 28.10 5.49 -8.27
C ILE A 511 28.52 6.09 -9.62
N SER A 512 29.82 6.22 -9.86
CA SER A 512 30.31 6.63 -11.18
C SER A 512 31.66 6.04 -11.52
N LYS A 513 32.01 6.10 -12.82
CA LYS A 513 33.30 5.61 -13.32
C LYS A 513 34.48 6.36 -12.67
N THR A 514 34.31 7.65 -12.34
CA THR A 514 35.35 8.50 -11.71
C THR A 514 35.38 8.42 -10.18
N ARG A 515 34.23 8.16 -9.52
CA ARG A 515 34.12 8.07 -8.04
C ARG A 515 33.70 6.69 -7.54
N ALA A 516 34.08 5.62 -8.24
CA ALA A 516 33.67 4.25 -7.93
C ALA A 516 33.97 3.85 -6.46
N LYS A 517 35.14 4.23 -5.92
CA LYS A 517 35.54 3.89 -4.54
C LYS A 517 34.56 4.37 -3.47
N GLU A 518 33.98 5.56 -3.66
CA GLU A 518 33.06 6.16 -2.69
C GLU A 518 31.69 5.51 -2.73
N GLY A 519 31.14 5.27 -3.92
CA GLY A 519 29.89 4.51 -4.08
C GLY A 519 29.99 3.08 -3.52
N LEU A 520 31.12 2.40 -3.76
CA LEU A 520 31.41 1.10 -3.16
C LEU A 520 31.47 1.15 -1.63
N ARG A 521 32.10 2.19 -1.06
CA ARG A 521 32.19 2.39 0.39
C ARG A 521 30.81 2.58 1.01
N LEU A 522 30.01 3.49 0.46
CA LEU A 522 28.65 3.78 0.92
C LEU A 522 27.75 2.54 0.84
N ALA A 523 27.77 1.80 -0.27
CA ALA A 523 27.02 0.55 -0.40
C ALA A 523 27.44 -0.49 0.64
N SER A 524 28.74 -0.67 0.87
CA SER A 524 29.23 -1.59 1.90
C SER A 524 28.89 -1.15 3.34
N GLU A 525 28.86 0.15 3.61
CA GLU A 525 28.43 0.70 4.91
C GLU A 525 26.95 0.45 5.16
N SER A 526 26.09 0.82 4.20
CA SER A 526 24.65 0.53 4.24
C SER A 526 24.34 -0.95 4.50
N LEU A 527 25.05 -1.86 3.81
CA LEU A 527 24.90 -3.29 4.04
C LEU A 527 25.31 -3.69 5.46
N ARG A 528 26.42 -3.16 6.01
CA ARG A 528 26.83 -3.44 7.40
C ARG A 528 25.86 -2.89 8.43
N ASP A 529 25.21 -1.77 8.14
CA ASP A 529 24.17 -1.16 8.98
C ASP A 529 22.85 -1.95 8.96
N GLY A 530 22.80 -3.06 8.21
CA GLY A 530 21.66 -3.92 8.15
C GLY A 530 20.62 -3.50 7.11
N GLU A 531 20.98 -2.67 6.13
CA GLU A 531 20.08 -2.24 5.06
C GLU A 531 20.05 -3.25 3.89
N VAL A 532 19.00 -3.16 3.06
CA VAL A 532 18.94 -3.90 1.80
C VAL A 532 19.45 -2.99 0.69
N VAL A 533 20.53 -3.39 0.02
CA VAL A 533 21.09 -2.65 -1.12
C VAL A 533 20.84 -3.44 -2.40
N CYS A 534 20.34 -2.77 -3.43
CA CYS A 534 20.12 -3.38 -4.74
C CYS A 534 21.10 -2.82 -5.76
N ILE A 535 21.79 -3.71 -6.47
CA ILE A 535 22.70 -3.36 -7.57
C ILE A 535 22.36 -4.21 -8.78
N PHE A 536 22.09 -3.57 -9.91
CA PHE A 536 21.90 -4.27 -11.19
C PHE A 536 23.28 -4.65 -11.73
N PRO A 537 23.67 -5.94 -11.72
CA PRO A 537 25.02 -6.37 -12.09
C PRO A 537 25.28 -6.15 -13.59
N GLU A 538 24.24 -6.07 -14.42
CA GLU A 538 24.33 -5.74 -15.86
C GLU A 538 24.83 -4.30 -16.12
N GLY A 539 24.73 -3.40 -15.13
CA GLY A 539 25.12 -1.99 -15.25
C GLY A 539 24.18 -1.15 -16.13
N GLN A 540 23.55 -1.72 -17.15
CA GLN A 540 22.65 -1.04 -18.08
C GLN A 540 21.47 -1.93 -18.47
N LEU A 541 20.36 -1.31 -18.88
CA LEU A 541 19.17 -2.04 -19.32
C LEU A 541 19.46 -2.87 -20.57
N THR A 542 18.91 -4.08 -20.62
CA THR A 542 18.94 -4.89 -21.84
C THR A 542 18.22 -4.20 -23.00
N ARG A 543 18.84 -4.24 -24.18
CA ARG A 543 18.23 -3.78 -25.44
C ARG A 543 17.78 -4.92 -26.34
N THR A 544 18.18 -6.14 -26.03
CA THR A 544 17.88 -7.33 -26.82
C THR A 544 16.85 -8.25 -26.16
N GLY A 545 16.58 -8.09 -24.86
CA GLY A 545 15.72 -8.97 -24.06
C GLY A 545 16.50 -10.10 -23.36
N SER A 546 17.72 -10.38 -23.83
CA SER A 546 18.68 -11.29 -23.20
C SER A 546 19.50 -10.60 -22.12
N MET A 547 20.05 -11.37 -21.17
CA MET A 547 20.88 -10.84 -20.09
C MET A 547 22.24 -10.36 -20.63
N ASN A 548 22.67 -9.17 -20.21
CA ASN A 548 24.00 -8.63 -20.49
C ASN A 548 25.09 -9.28 -19.62
N ALA A 549 26.36 -8.97 -19.92
CA ALA A 549 27.49 -9.35 -19.09
C ALA A 549 27.38 -8.72 -17.68
N PHE A 550 27.78 -9.48 -16.66
CA PHE A 550 27.71 -9.02 -15.27
C PHE A 550 29.02 -8.36 -14.85
N MET A 551 28.95 -7.12 -14.37
CA MET A 551 30.08 -6.39 -13.83
C MET A 551 30.47 -6.92 -12.44
N ARG A 552 31.76 -6.99 -12.14
CA ARG A 552 32.29 -7.53 -10.87
C ARG A 552 32.19 -6.57 -9.68
N GLY A 553 31.59 -5.40 -9.87
CA GLY A 553 31.45 -4.37 -8.83
C GLY A 553 30.70 -4.86 -7.59
N PHE A 554 29.63 -5.62 -7.79
CA PHE A 554 28.86 -6.19 -6.69
C PHE A 554 29.69 -7.20 -5.87
N GLU A 555 30.56 -8.01 -6.47
CA GLU A 555 31.41 -8.97 -5.75
C GLU A 555 32.26 -8.27 -4.69
N MET A 556 32.86 -7.14 -5.06
CA MET A 556 33.70 -6.34 -4.15
C MET A 556 32.89 -5.77 -2.98
N ILE A 557 31.69 -5.27 -3.27
CA ILE A 557 30.78 -4.72 -2.26
C ILE A 557 30.34 -5.82 -1.28
N ALA A 558 29.93 -6.99 -1.78
CA ALA A 558 29.49 -8.13 -0.97
C ALA A 558 30.60 -8.57 -0.01
N ARG A 559 31.81 -8.80 -0.55
CA ARG A 559 32.96 -9.31 0.22
C ARG A 559 33.40 -8.31 1.29
N ARG A 560 33.39 -7.01 0.98
CA ARG A 560 33.73 -5.95 1.94
C ARG A 560 32.69 -5.78 3.03
N ALA A 561 31.41 -5.96 2.71
CA ALA A 561 30.32 -5.90 3.69
C ALA A 561 30.15 -7.22 4.47
N LYS A 562 30.68 -8.34 3.97
CA LYS A 562 30.46 -9.70 4.47
C LYS A 562 28.97 -10.05 4.54
N CYS A 563 28.20 -9.63 3.53
CA CYS A 563 26.76 -9.86 3.44
C CYS A 563 26.42 -10.87 2.33
N PRO A 564 25.32 -11.62 2.46
CA PRO A 564 24.85 -12.49 1.40
C PRO A 564 24.38 -11.70 0.17
N VAL A 565 24.51 -12.31 -1.01
CA VAL A 565 23.99 -11.82 -2.29
C VAL A 565 22.78 -12.67 -2.68
N ILE A 566 21.65 -12.05 -2.95
CA ILE A 566 20.43 -12.74 -3.38
C ILE A 566 20.17 -12.42 -4.86
N PRO A 567 20.25 -13.41 -5.76
CA PRO A 567 19.83 -13.24 -7.15
C PRO A 567 18.31 -13.05 -7.22
N VAL A 568 17.86 -12.17 -8.09
CA VAL A 568 16.41 -11.90 -8.28
C VAL A 568 16.06 -11.83 -9.76
N ALA A 569 15.33 -12.83 -10.26
CA ALA A 569 14.90 -12.81 -11.66
C ALA A 569 13.54 -12.14 -11.80
N MET A 570 13.48 -11.13 -12.67
CA MET A 570 12.27 -10.48 -13.12
C MET A 570 11.89 -10.94 -14.52
N ASP A 571 10.64 -11.33 -14.67
CA ASP A 571 10.05 -11.86 -15.89
C ASP A 571 8.72 -11.16 -16.23
N GLY A 572 8.41 -11.01 -17.52
CA GLY A 572 7.19 -10.34 -18.02
C GLY A 572 7.27 -8.81 -18.10
N LEU A 573 8.45 -8.22 -17.89
CA LEU A 573 8.69 -6.78 -18.06
C LEU A 573 9.10 -6.39 -19.48
N TRP A 574 9.65 -7.34 -20.24
CA TRP A 574 9.88 -7.16 -21.68
C TRP A 574 8.52 -7.04 -22.38
N GLY A 575 8.40 -6.11 -23.33
CA GLY A 575 7.11 -5.73 -23.92
C GLY A 575 6.33 -4.67 -23.13
N SER A 576 6.74 -4.31 -21.91
CA SER A 576 6.13 -3.17 -21.21
C SER A 576 6.48 -1.83 -21.89
N ILE A 577 5.65 -0.80 -21.65
CA ILE A 577 5.91 0.57 -22.13
C ILE A 577 7.22 1.19 -21.61
N PHE A 578 7.86 0.58 -20.60
CA PHE A 578 9.11 1.05 -20.00
C PHE A 578 10.32 0.16 -20.30
N SER A 579 10.16 -0.88 -21.15
CA SER A 579 11.26 -1.68 -21.71
C SER A 579 11.86 -0.99 -22.94
N PHE A 580 12.93 -1.53 -23.53
CA PHE A 580 13.47 -1.02 -24.81
C PHE A 580 12.91 -1.73 -26.06
N GLU A 581 11.96 -2.64 -25.87
CA GLU A 581 11.31 -3.36 -26.97
C GLU A 581 10.79 -2.40 -28.07
N ARG A 582 10.89 -2.78 -29.35
CA ARG A 582 10.61 -1.92 -30.52
C ARG A 582 11.61 -0.78 -30.75
N ASN A 583 12.81 -0.85 -30.16
CA ASN A 583 13.85 0.19 -30.27
C ASN A 583 13.36 1.59 -29.87
N ARG A 584 12.35 1.65 -29.00
CA ARG A 584 11.70 2.87 -28.52
C ARG A 584 11.67 2.82 -27.00
N PHE A 585 11.58 4.00 -26.41
CA PHE A 585 11.71 4.16 -24.97
C PHE A 585 10.35 4.25 -24.26
N ILE A 586 9.69 5.42 -24.25
CA ILE A 586 8.42 5.64 -23.50
C ILE A 586 7.19 5.75 -24.41
N TYR A 587 7.33 6.23 -25.65
CA TYR A 587 6.19 6.48 -26.55
C TYR A 587 5.72 5.21 -27.25
N LYS A 588 5.11 4.29 -26.49
CA LYS A 588 4.53 3.04 -26.98
C LYS A 588 3.09 2.89 -26.51
N LYS A 589 2.23 2.39 -27.39
CA LYS A 589 0.92 1.88 -26.97
C LYS A 589 1.13 0.58 -26.18
N PRO A 590 0.51 0.43 -24.99
CA PRO A 590 0.63 -0.78 -24.19
C PRO A 590 0.01 -1.99 -24.90
N TYR A 591 0.53 -3.20 -24.64
CA TYR A 591 -0.02 -4.47 -25.13
C TYR A 591 -1.32 -4.84 -24.40
N SER A 592 -1.38 -4.50 -23.11
CA SER A 592 -2.54 -4.68 -22.26
C SER A 592 -2.53 -3.60 -21.17
N LEU A 593 -3.69 -3.36 -20.56
CA LEU A 593 -3.79 -2.47 -19.39
C LEU A 593 -3.17 -3.08 -18.12
N GLN A 594 -2.92 -4.39 -18.12
CA GLN A 594 -2.39 -5.13 -16.97
C GLN A 594 -1.25 -6.05 -17.41
N TYR A 595 -0.03 -5.69 -17.00
CA TYR A 595 1.16 -6.50 -17.23
C TYR A 595 1.35 -7.48 -16.06
N GLY A 596 1.47 -8.77 -16.38
CA GLY A 596 1.82 -9.79 -15.40
C GLY A 596 3.32 -9.83 -15.20
N VAL A 597 3.80 -9.42 -14.02
CA VAL A 597 5.23 -9.38 -13.70
C VAL A 597 5.53 -10.40 -12.63
N ARG A 598 6.58 -11.19 -12.83
CA ARG A 598 7.00 -12.24 -11.89
C ARG A 598 8.37 -11.89 -11.36
N VAL A 599 8.50 -11.96 -10.04
CA VAL A 599 9.77 -11.69 -9.35
C VAL A 599 10.11 -12.94 -8.57
N ASN A 600 11.11 -13.69 -9.04
CA ASN A 600 11.58 -14.90 -8.39
C ASN A 600 12.87 -14.62 -7.62
N ILE A 601 12.80 -14.83 -6.31
CA ILE A 601 13.90 -14.55 -5.39
C ILE A 601 14.69 -15.85 -5.16
N GLY A 602 15.99 -15.81 -5.39
CA GLY A 602 16.89 -16.95 -5.23
C GLY A 602 17.33 -17.21 -3.81
N GLU A 603 18.04 -18.32 -3.62
CA GLU A 603 18.70 -18.62 -2.35
C GLU A 603 19.85 -17.63 -2.08
N PRO A 604 20.07 -17.23 -0.81
CA PRO A 604 21.20 -16.37 -0.46
C PRO A 604 22.55 -17.04 -0.73
N MET A 605 23.37 -16.39 -1.55
CA MET A 605 24.74 -16.81 -1.85
C MET A 605 25.72 -16.16 -0.87
N ASP A 606 26.69 -16.92 -0.38
CA ASP A 606 27.80 -16.33 0.39
C ASP A 606 28.60 -15.34 -0.46
N ALA A 607 29.10 -14.27 0.16
CA ALA A 607 29.83 -13.21 -0.52
C ALA A 607 31.05 -13.69 -1.33
N LYS A 608 31.69 -14.79 -0.91
CA LYS A 608 32.83 -15.36 -1.64
C LYS A 608 32.37 -16.19 -2.84
N ALA A 609 31.26 -16.91 -2.72
CA ALA A 609 30.70 -17.77 -3.75
C ALA A 609 29.90 -17.00 -4.82
N ALA A 610 29.43 -15.79 -4.50
CA ALA A 610 28.68 -14.93 -5.41
C ALA A 610 29.57 -14.26 -6.49
N THR A 611 30.19 -15.06 -7.36
CA THR A 611 30.91 -14.58 -8.56
C THR A 611 29.94 -14.17 -9.68
N ALA A 612 30.36 -13.31 -10.61
CA ALA A 612 29.56 -12.92 -11.77
C ALA A 612 28.98 -14.10 -12.55
N GLU A 613 29.78 -15.14 -12.81
CA GLU A 613 29.37 -16.37 -13.50
C GLU A 613 28.29 -17.13 -12.71
N ALA A 614 28.58 -17.48 -11.45
CA ALA A 614 27.63 -18.19 -10.58
C ALA A 614 26.30 -17.43 -10.43
N LEU A 615 26.34 -16.10 -10.30
CA LEU A 615 25.14 -15.27 -10.21
C LEU A 615 24.33 -15.31 -11.51
N ARG A 616 24.99 -15.28 -12.67
CA ARG A 616 24.34 -15.34 -13.99
C ARG A 616 23.64 -16.69 -14.21
N VAL A 617 24.30 -17.80 -13.84
CA VAL A 617 23.71 -19.15 -13.90
C VAL A 617 22.45 -19.21 -13.03
N GLN A 618 22.55 -18.78 -11.77
CA GLN A 618 21.42 -18.77 -10.84
C GLN A 618 20.27 -17.87 -11.34
N MET A 619 20.61 -16.72 -11.94
CA MET A 619 19.63 -15.81 -12.53
C MET A 619 18.87 -16.46 -13.69
N GLY A 620 19.57 -17.20 -14.55
CA GLY A 620 18.97 -17.94 -15.66
C GLY A 620 17.96 -18.97 -15.18
N GLU A 621 18.30 -19.74 -14.14
CA GLU A 621 17.41 -20.74 -13.52
C GLU A 621 16.15 -20.08 -12.94
N LEU A 622 16.32 -19.03 -12.15
CA LEU A 622 15.20 -18.31 -11.54
C LEU A 622 14.29 -17.67 -12.58
N ARG A 623 14.86 -17.17 -13.70
CA ARG A 623 14.09 -16.62 -14.81
C ARG A 623 13.31 -17.72 -15.53
N SER A 624 13.91 -18.89 -15.72
CA SER A 624 13.25 -20.06 -16.29
C SER A 624 12.03 -20.46 -15.44
N GLU A 625 12.21 -20.62 -14.12
CA GLU A 625 11.14 -20.91 -13.17
C GLU A 625 10.03 -19.83 -13.17
N ALA A 626 10.43 -18.55 -13.23
CA ALA A 626 9.48 -17.45 -13.30
C ALA A 626 8.65 -17.50 -14.59
N MET A 627 9.26 -17.88 -15.72
CA MET A 627 8.59 -18.00 -17.02
C MET A 627 7.51 -19.10 -17.01
N LEU A 628 7.78 -20.28 -16.42
CA LEU A 628 6.77 -21.36 -16.18
C LEU A 628 5.54 -20.86 -15.45
N THR A 629 5.77 -19.79 -14.72
CA THR A 629 4.78 -18.95 -14.10
C THR A 629 3.57 -18.61 -14.97
N ARG A 630 3.89 -18.19 -16.22
CA ARG A 630 3.11 -17.27 -17.05
C ARG A 630 1.73 -17.83 -17.38
N PRO A 631 0.66 -17.01 -17.31
CA PRO A 631 -0.69 -17.54 -17.56
C PRO A 631 -0.82 -18.04 -19.00
N LEU A 632 -0.10 -17.41 -19.94
CA LEU A 632 0.00 -17.81 -21.34
C LEU A 632 0.54 -19.24 -21.52
N LEU A 633 1.39 -19.74 -20.62
CA LEU A 633 1.88 -21.12 -20.66
C LEU A 633 0.97 -22.12 -19.94
N GLN A 634 0.00 -21.65 -19.18
CA GLN A 634 -0.90 -22.49 -18.39
C GLN A 634 -2.26 -22.73 -19.08
N ASP A 635 -2.64 -21.88 -20.04
CA ASP A 635 -3.91 -21.97 -20.74
C ASP A 635 -3.73 -21.71 -22.23
N GLN A 636 -3.75 -22.79 -23.02
CA GLN A 636 -3.51 -22.75 -24.46
C GLN A 636 -4.51 -21.85 -25.20
N LYS A 637 -5.76 -21.75 -24.70
CA LYS A 637 -6.80 -20.92 -25.32
C LYS A 637 -6.47 -19.43 -25.26
N GLN A 638 -5.66 -18.99 -24.29
CA GLN A 638 -5.31 -17.58 -24.14
C GLN A 638 -4.38 -17.07 -25.23
N TRP A 639 -3.46 -17.91 -25.72
CA TRP A 639 -2.50 -17.46 -26.71
C TRP A 639 -2.93 -17.81 -28.13
N THR A 640 -3.56 -18.97 -28.40
CA THR A 640 -4.04 -19.31 -29.75
C THR A 640 -5.14 -18.36 -30.27
N SER A 641 -5.79 -17.61 -29.38
CA SER A 641 -6.79 -16.58 -29.73
C SER A 641 -6.18 -15.19 -30.05
N LEU A 642 -4.87 -15.03 -29.94
CA LEU A 642 -4.20 -13.76 -30.23
C LEU A 642 -4.15 -13.50 -31.75
N PRO A 643 -4.53 -12.29 -32.21
CA PRO A 643 -4.64 -12.02 -33.64
C PRO A 643 -3.28 -11.83 -34.31
N TYR A 644 -3.04 -12.60 -35.37
CA TYR A 644 -2.06 -12.37 -36.42
C TYR A 644 -2.76 -12.30 -37.78
N GLN A 645 -2.13 -11.71 -38.79
CA GLN A 645 -2.70 -11.54 -40.13
C GLN A 645 -1.86 -12.27 -41.16
N VAL A 646 -2.48 -13.05 -42.04
CA VAL A 646 -1.80 -13.64 -43.21
C VAL A 646 -2.00 -12.69 -44.38
N LEU A 647 -0.91 -12.20 -44.98
CA LEU A 647 -0.94 -11.35 -46.17
C LEU A 647 -0.86 -12.20 -47.44
N PHE A 648 -0.04 -13.25 -47.42
CA PHE A 648 0.16 -14.17 -48.53
C PHE A 648 0.55 -15.56 -48.02
N ALA A 649 0.06 -16.60 -48.69
CA ALA A 649 0.49 -17.98 -48.48
C ALA A 649 0.57 -18.68 -49.84
N ALA A 650 1.75 -19.19 -50.19
CA ALA A 650 2.00 -19.90 -51.44
C ALA A 650 1.11 -21.14 -51.63
N ASP A 651 0.89 -21.88 -50.54
CA ASP A 651 -0.07 -22.98 -50.47
C ASP A 651 -0.97 -22.77 -49.24
N PRO A 652 -2.31 -22.72 -49.40
CA PRO A 652 -3.25 -22.66 -48.28
C PRO A 652 -3.05 -23.78 -47.24
N GLN A 653 -2.56 -24.96 -47.64
CA GLN A 653 -2.31 -26.08 -46.73
C GLN A 653 -1.27 -25.77 -45.66
N TYR A 654 -0.28 -24.90 -45.95
CA TYR A 654 0.72 -24.53 -44.94
C TYR A 654 0.09 -23.79 -43.77
N LEU A 655 -0.94 -22.97 -44.02
CA LEU A 655 -1.66 -22.29 -42.97
C LEU A 655 -2.51 -23.28 -42.14
N GLU A 656 -3.15 -24.25 -42.79
CA GLU A 656 -3.89 -25.31 -42.09
C GLU A 656 -2.97 -26.13 -41.19
N GLN A 657 -1.79 -26.51 -41.69
CA GLN A 657 -0.76 -27.22 -40.92
C GLN A 657 -0.25 -26.39 -39.75
N ALA A 658 0.04 -25.10 -39.96
CA ALA A 658 0.48 -24.19 -38.91
C ALA A 658 -0.58 -24.08 -37.78
N CYS A 659 -1.84 -23.93 -38.15
CA CYS A 659 -2.96 -23.86 -37.19
C CYS A 659 -3.16 -25.19 -36.45
N ALA A 660 -3.00 -26.33 -37.11
CA ALA A 660 -3.07 -27.65 -36.47
C ALA A 660 -1.95 -27.81 -35.42
N VAL A 661 -0.72 -27.45 -35.76
CA VAL A 661 0.43 -27.44 -34.83
C VAL A 661 0.16 -26.55 -33.62
N GLN A 662 -0.41 -25.36 -33.82
CA GLN A 662 -0.78 -24.46 -32.71
C GLN A 662 -1.80 -25.10 -31.73
N GLY A 663 -2.73 -25.90 -32.26
CA GLY A 663 -3.75 -26.62 -31.46
C GLY A 663 -3.19 -27.79 -30.66
N GLU A 664 -2.08 -28.39 -31.08
CA GLU A 664 -1.48 -29.58 -30.46
C GLU A 664 -0.09 -29.32 -29.82
N ALA A 665 0.35 -28.05 -29.76
CA ALA A 665 1.66 -27.67 -29.27
C ALA A 665 1.92 -28.10 -27.82
N THR A 666 3.07 -28.71 -27.58
CA THR A 666 3.49 -29.10 -26.22
C THR A 666 3.94 -27.88 -25.40
N MET A 667 3.98 -28.02 -24.07
CA MET A 667 4.42 -26.93 -23.18
C MET A 667 5.85 -26.45 -23.51
N GLU A 668 6.74 -27.37 -23.88
CA GLU A 668 8.13 -27.11 -24.24
C GLU A 668 8.22 -26.27 -25.52
N GLN A 669 7.38 -26.58 -26.52
CA GLN A 669 7.30 -25.82 -27.77
C GLN A 669 6.77 -24.41 -27.52
N VAL A 670 5.69 -24.26 -26.75
CA VAL A 670 5.16 -22.93 -26.41
C VAL A 670 6.17 -22.12 -25.60
N ALA A 671 6.88 -22.76 -24.66
CA ALA A 671 7.95 -22.11 -23.93
C ALA A 671 9.06 -21.63 -24.86
N ASN A 672 9.53 -22.45 -25.82
CA ASN A 672 10.62 -22.05 -26.70
C ASN A 672 10.21 -20.94 -27.67
N ALA A 673 8.98 -20.99 -28.17
CA ALA A 673 8.41 -19.95 -29.01
C ALA A 673 8.29 -18.62 -28.25
N LEU A 674 7.94 -18.67 -26.95
CA LEU A 674 7.92 -17.50 -26.09
C LEU A 674 9.31 -16.93 -25.83
N GLN A 675 10.33 -17.78 -25.69
CA GLN A 675 11.73 -17.34 -25.55
C GLN A 675 12.23 -16.61 -26.80
N MET A 676 11.82 -17.08 -28.00
CA MET A 676 12.10 -16.40 -29.27
C MET A 676 11.33 -15.07 -29.38
N ALA A 677 10.09 -15.01 -28.90
CA ALA A 677 9.30 -13.77 -28.88
C ALA A 677 9.81 -12.73 -27.85
N ASP A 678 10.43 -13.19 -26.76
CA ASP A 678 10.98 -12.34 -25.69
C ASP A 678 12.39 -11.78 -26.00
N VAL A 679 12.88 -11.97 -27.22
CA VAL A 679 14.05 -11.26 -27.76
C VAL A 679 13.64 -10.30 -28.87
N ASN A 680 14.44 -9.27 -29.12
CA ASN A 680 14.14 -8.24 -30.12
C ASN A 680 14.36 -8.71 -31.57
N ALA A 681 13.98 -9.95 -31.89
CA ALA A 681 14.11 -10.55 -33.22
C ALA A 681 13.01 -10.06 -34.17
N VAL A 682 11.78 -9.99 -33.67
CA VAL A 682 10.59 -9.54 -34.42
C VAL A 682 9.77 -8.63 -33.52
N THR A 683 9.25 -7.55 -34.07
CA THR A 683 8.43 -6.58 -33.32
C THR A 683 6.96 -6.56 -33.78
N ARG A 684 6.08 -6.01 -32.92
CA ARG A 684 4.64 -5.91 -33.19
C ARG A 684 4.34 -5.22 -34.52
N GLY A 685 3.51 -5.87 -35.34
CA GLY A 685 3.04 -5.30 -36.61
C GLY A 685 4.02 -5.45 -37.77
N GLU A 686 5.19 -6.07 -37.54
CA GLU A 686 6.14 -6.38 -38.61
C GLU A 686 5.57 -7.41 -39.56
N VAL A 687 6.04 -7.30 -40.81
CA VAL A 687 5.74 -8.26 -41.87
C VAL A 687 6.90 -9.22 -41.97
N VAL A 688 6.62 -10.49 -41.69
CA VAL A 688 7.60 -11.56 -41.64
C VAL A 688 7.37 -12.53 -42.79
N MET A 689 8.42 -12.78 -43.55
CA MET A 689 8.42 -13.83 -44.56
C MET A 689 8.98 -15.12 -43.97
N VAL A 690 8.27 -16.22 -44.21
CA VAL A 690 8.64 -17.55 -43.71
C VAL A 690 8.76 -18.52 -44.88
N ASP A 691 9.96 -19.07 -45.09
CA ASP A 691 10.19 -20.16 -46.05
C ASP A 691 9.84 -21.50 -45.39
N TRP A 692 8.59 -21.93 -45.55
CA TRP A 692 8.00 -23.04 -44.79
C TRP A 692 8.75 -24.37 -44.96
N ASP A 693 9.36 -24.59 -46.12
CA ASP A 693 10.12 -25.80 -46.44
C ASP A 693 11.61 -25.68 -46.06
N GLY A 694 12.11 -24.46 -45.89
CA GLY A 694 13.53 -24.17 -45.72
C GLY A 694 14.15 -24.61 -44.39
N PHE A 695 13.35 -24.90 -43.37
CA PHE A 695 13.84 -25.18 -42.00
C PHE A 695 12.97 -26.19 -41.24
N SER A 696 12.80 -27.39 -41.81
CA SER A 696 11.90 -28.44 -41.30
C SER A 696 12.06 -28.81 -39.81
N GLY A 697 13.27 -28.65 -39.24
CA GLY A 697 13.54 -28.96 -37.83
C GLY A 697 12.82 -28.06 -36.81
N VAL A 698 12.54 -26.79 -37.14
CA VAL A 698 11.92 -25.80 -36.23
C VAL A 698 10.72 -25.07 -36.82
N ARG A 699 10.20 -25.50 -37.97
CA ARG A 699 9.00 -24.90 -38.59
C ARG A 699 7.79 -24.87 -37.66
N ASP A 700 7.56 -25.96 -36.94
CA ASP A 700 6.42 -26.13 -36.03
C ASP A 700 6.51 -25.09 -34.89
N LEU A 701 7.74 -24.84 -34.42
CA LEU A 701 8.02 -23.87 -33.38
C LEU A 701 7.76 -22.42 -33.83
N VAL A 702 8.20 -22.07 -35.04
CA VAL A 702 7.93 -20.75 -35.63
C VAL A 702 6.42 -20.54 -35.81
N ALA A 703 5.66 -21.59 -36.14
CA ALA A 703 4.21 -21.52 -36.19
C ALA A 703 3.56 -21.22 -34.84
N VAL A 704 4.05 -21.82 -33.75
CA VAL A 704 3.59 -21.55 -32.37
C VAL A 704 3.89 -20.11 -31.96
N MET A 705 4.96 -19.50 -32.49
CA MET A 705 5.36 -18.13 -32.17
C MET A 705 4.40 -17.05 -32.73
N TYR A 706 3.70 -17.30 -33.84
CA TYR A 706 2.88 -16.28 -34.52
C TYR A 706 1.89 -15.54 -33.61
N PRO A 707 1.00 -16.23 -32.88
CA PRO A 707 0.09 -15.57 -31.95
C PRO A 707 0.77 -14.89 -30.75
N LEU A 708 1.96 -15.36 -30.34
CA LEU A 708 2.69 -14.80 -29.19
C LEU A 708 3.26 -13.41 -29.50
N VAL A 709 3.57 -13.13 -30.77
CA VAL A 709 3.97 -11.80 -31.25
C VAL A 709 2.74 -11.04 -31.72
N GLN A 710 2.13 -10.23 -30.84
CA GLN A 710 0.85 -9.57 -31.15
C GLN A 710 0.88 -8.77 -32.46
N GLY A 711 -0.09 -9.02 -33.34
CA GLY A 711 -0.31 -8.26 -34.58
C GLY A 711 0.71 -8.54 -35.68
N LEU A 712 1.41 -9.68 -35.63
CA LEU A 712 2.32 -10.15 -36.66
C LEU A 712 1.60 -10.29 -38.01
N LYS A 713 2.28 -9.94 -39.11
CA LYS A 713 1.80 -10.12 -40.48
C LYS A 713 2.67 -11.14 -41.21
N LEU A 714 2.08 -12.14 -41.84
CA LEU A 714 2.79 -13.29 -42.39
C LEU A 714 2.76 -13.33 -43.92
N VAL A 715 3.91 -13.62 -44.51
CA VAL A 715 4.09 -13.99 -45.93
C VAL A 715 4.73 -15.37 -45.96
N ILE A 716 3.94 -16.41 -46.27
CA ILE A 716 4.41 -17.81 -46.24
C ILE A 716 4.78 -18.24 -47.66
N VAL A 717 6.03 -18.61 -47.88
CA VAL A 717 6.56 -19.10 -49.17
C VAL A 717 7.00 -20.56 -49.04
N SER A 718 7.17 -21.25 -50.17
CA SER A 718 7.66 -22.61 -50.29
C SER A 718 9.09 -22.69 -50.85
N GLY A 719 9.62 -23.91 -50.89
CA GLY A 719 10.89 -24.24 -51.54
C GLY A 719 10.89 -24.01 -53.06
N SER A 720 9.72 -23.87 -53.68
CA SER A 720 9.56 -23.79 -55.13
C SER A 720 9.57 -22.37 -55.71
N GLN A 721 9.39 -21.31 -54.91
CA GLN A 721 9.45 -19.95 -55.46
C GLN A 721 10.86 -19.59 -55.94
N SER A 722 10.94 -18.83 -57.01
CA SER A 722 12.20 -18.26 -57.48
C SER A 722 12.65 -17.09 -56.59
N GLY A 723 13.93 -16.73 -56.68
CA GLY A 723 14.44 -15.54 -55.99
C GLY A 723 13.76 -14.24 -56.43
N GLU A 724 13.31 -14.16 -57.69
CA GLU A 724 12.57 -13.00 -58.22
C GLU A 724 11.17 -12.88 -57.61
N GLU A 725 10.47 -14.01 -57.43
CA GLU A 725 9.16 -14.03 -56.77
C GLU A 725 9.28 -13.64 -55.30
N ILE A 726 10.32 -14.11 -54.60
CA ILE A 726 10.60 -13.74 -53.21
C ILE A 726 10.88 -12.24 -53.09
N GLU A 727 11.68 -11.67 -54.00
CA GLU A 727 11.98 -10.24 -54.05
C GLU A 727 10.72 -9.40 -54.30
N ALA A 728 9.87 -9.81 -55.26
CA ALA A 728 8.61 -9.16 -55.57
C ALA A 728 7.64 -9.16 -54.37
N LEU A 729 7.43 -10.32 -53.74
CA LEU A 729 6.57 -10.45 -52.56
C LEU A 729 7.10 -9.64 -51.36
N ALA A 730 8.43 -9.62 -51.18
CA ALA A 730 9.06 -8.84 -50.13
C ALA A 730 8.82 -7.33 -50.32
N GLY A 731 8.91 -6.83 -51.55
CA GLY A 731 8.61 -5.44 -51.91
C GLY A 731 7.13 -5.09 -51.79
N GLU A 732 6.24 -5.95 -52.31
CA GLU A 732 4.79 -5.74 -52.30
C GLU A 732 4.22 -5.61 -50.88
N HIS A 733 4.62 -6.50 -49.98
CA HIS A 733 4.11 -6.54 -48.62
C HIS A 733 4.97 -5.78 -47.61
N GLY A 734 6.12 -5.24 -48.03
CA GLY A 734 7.03 -4.50 -47.15
C GLY A 734 7.63 -5.39 -46.05
N VAL A 735 8.15 -6.56 -46.44
CA VAL A 735 8.75 -7.54 -45.51
C VAL A 735 9.97 -6.94 -44.81
N SER A 736 10.01 -7.06 -43.49
CA SER A 736 11.10 -6.52 -42.64
C SER A 736 11.91 -7.60 -41.91
N ALA A 737 11.43 -8.85 -41.87
CA ALA A 737 12.19 -9.97 -41.34
C ALA A 737 11.92 -11.26 -42.13
N PHE A 738 12.95 -12.10 -42.26
CA PHE A 738 12.95 -13.33 -43.04
C PHE A 738 13.36 -14.50 -42.15
N PHE A 739 12.57 -15.57 -42.14
CA PHE A 739 12.82 -16.79 -41.37
C PHE A 739 12.97 -17.95 -42.35
N GLY A 740 14.14 -18.58 -42.37
CA GLY A 740 14.46 -19.59 -43.37
C GLY A 740 15.66 -20.44 -43.02
N GLY A 741 15.98 -21.39 -43.91
CA GLY A 741 17.29 -22.04 -43.92
C GLY A 741 18.22 -21.43 -44.96
N GLU A 742 19.24 -22.20 -45.34
CA GLU A 742 20.31 -21.75 -46.24
C GLU A 742 19.81 -21.17 -47.57
N ARG A 743 18.75 -21.75 -48.17
CA ARG A 743 18.18 -21.25 -49.44
C ARG A 743 17.71 -19.80 -49.32
N LEU A 744 16.84 -19.52 -48.34
CA LEU A 744 16.31 -18.17 -48.16
C LEU A 744 17.41 -17.18 -47.77
N ALA A 745 18.37 -17.61 -46.93
CA ALA A 745 19.49 -16.78 -46.52
C ALA A 745 20.36 -16.34 -47.73
N ARG A 746 20.66 -17.26 -48.65
CA ARG A 746 21.39 -16.94 -49.90
C ARG A 746 20.59 -16.00 -50.80
N ILE A 747 19.30 -16.27 -51.02
CA ILE A 747 18.44 -15.40 -51.83
C ILE A 747 18.38 -13.99 -51.23
N TRP A 748 18.21 -13.89 -49.91
CA TRP A 748 18.18 -12.62 -49.20
C TRP A 748 19.49 -11.83 -49.37
N GLN A 749 20.64 -12.51 -49.32
CA GLN A 749 21.96 -11.91 -49.49
C GLN A 749 22.22 -11.51 -50.95
N ASP A 750 22.05 -12.43 -51.89
CA ASP A 750 22.29 -12.25 -53.33
C ASP A 750 21.42 -11.13 -53.93
N ARG A 751 20.14 -11.08 -53.51
CA ARG A 751 19.16 -10.10 -53.98
C ARG A 751 19.11 -8.84 -53.13
N GLN A 752 19.92 -8.75 -52.08
CA GLN A 752 19.99 -7.55 -51.22
C GLN A 752 18.61 -7.16 -50.62
N LEU A 753 17.81 -8.14 -50.23
CA LEU A 753 16.45 -7.91 -49.70
C LEU A 753 16.49 -7.13 -48.37
N PRO A 754 15.56 -6.19 -48.12
CA PRO A 754 15.57 -5.34 -46.93
C PRO A 754 15.40 -6.13 -45.63
N GLY A 755 15.58 -5.49 -44.48
CA GLY A 755 15.28 -6.12 -43.18
C GLY A 755 16.35 -7.07 -42.64
N ASN A 756 15.95 -7.99 -41.76
CA ASN A 756 16.84 -8.96 -41.11
C ASN A 756 16.51 -10.38 -41.58
N CYS A 757 17.51 -11.22 -41.84
CA CYS A 757 17.29 -12.64 -42.14
C CYS A 757 17.82 -13.51 -40.99
N TYR A 758 17.01 -14.45 -40.50
CA TYR A 758 17.36 -15.43 -39.48
C TYR A 758 17.52 -16.81 -40.12
N ASP A 759 18.74 -17.34 -40.06
CA ASP A 759 19.13 -18.61 -40.69
C ASP A 759 19.21 -19.72 -39.64
N PHE A 760 18.31 -20.70 -39.76
CA PHE A 760 18.18 -21.84 -38.86
C PHE A 760 18.96 -23.09 -39.29
N SER A 761 19.80 -23.00 -40.33
CA SER A 761 20.56 -24.15 -40.84
C SER A 761 21.92 -24.34 -40.15
N GLU A 762 22.45 -25.56 -40.18
CA GLU A 762 23.65 -25.95 -39.41
C GLU A 762 24.95 -25.21 -39.80
N GLY A 763 25.03 -24.66 -41.01
CA GLY A 763 26.18 -23.86 -41.49
C GLY A 763 26.04 -22.35 -41.31
N ALA A 764 25.01 -21.86 -40.60
CA ALA A 764 24.69 -20.43 -40.56
C ALA A 764 25.81 -19.58 -39.95
N CYS A 765 26.49 -20.08 -38.92
CA CYS A 765 27.57 -19.34 -38.25
C CYS A 765 28.79 -19.11 -39.15
N GLU A 766 29.17 -20.09 -39.96
CA GLU A 766 30.28 -19.97 -40.91
C GLU A 766 29.98 -18.94 -42.00
N ARG A 767 28.71 -18.86 -42.44
CA ARG A 767 28.25 -17.87 -43.43
C ARG A 767 28.08 -16.46 -42.88
N ALA A 768 27.93 -16.32 -41.56
CA ALA A 768 27.76 -15.01 -40.92
C ALA A 768 29.05 -14.16 -40.92
N GLY A 769 30.20 -14.74 -41.28
CA GLY A 769 31.53 -14.12 -41.17
C GLY A 769 32.03 -13.24 -42.34
N ASP A 770 31.19 -12.88 -43.30
CA ASP A 770 31.66 -12.15 -44.50
C ASP A 770 31.91 -10.63 -44.28
N GLN A 771 32.97 -10.12 -44.91
CA GLN A 771 33.51 -8.75 -44.89
C GLN A 771 32.57 -7.70 -45.54
N SER A 772 31.43 -8.11 -46.08
CA SER A 772 30.45 -7.28 -46.80
C SER A 772 29.50 -6.47 -45.90
N GLY A 773 29.51 -6.70 -44.58
CA GLY A 773 28.67 -5.96 -43.62
C GLY A 773 27.18 -6.29 -43.69
N ARG A 774 26.78 -7.32 -44.45
CA ARG A 774 25.39 -7.79 -44.59
C ARG A 774 25.33 -9.31 -44.60
N PHE A 775 24.91 -9.89 -43.49
CA PHE A 775 24.84 -11.34 -43.29
C PHE A 775 23.49 -11.76 -42.70
N ALA A 776 23.13 -13.03 -42.89
CA ALA A 776 21.99 -13.64 -42.21
C ALA A 776 22.37 -14.01 -40.77
N PHE A 777 21.53 -13.65 -39.81
CA PHE A 777 21.73 -13.88 -38.40
C PHE A 777 21.61 -15.38 -38.07
N PRO A 778 22.69 -16.02 -37.60
CA PRO A 778 22.67 -17.44 -37.28
C PRO A 778 21.82 -17.74 -36.05
N CYS A 779 21.05 -18.83 -36.12
CA CYS A 779 20.27 -19.38 -35.02
C CYS A 779 20.74 -20.80 -34.69
N LEU A 780 21.12 -21.05 -33.44
CA LEU A 780 21.55 -22.40 -33.04
C LEU A 780 20.34 -23.28 -32.77
N VAL A 781 20.17 -24.30 -33.61
CA VAL A 781 19.13 -25.31 -33.48
C VAL A 781 19.73 -26.63 -33.03
N ARG A 782 19.10 -27.27 -32.03
CA ARG A 782 19.39 -28.65 -31.64
C ARG A 782 18.08 -29.42 -31.46
N GLY A 783 17.93 -30.49 -32.24
CA GLY A 783 16.64 -31.19 -32.36
C GLY A 783 15.57 -30.24 -32.89
N ARG A 784 14.46 -30.08 -32.13
CA ARG A 784 13.35 -29.16 -32.45
C ARG A 784 13.35 -27.88 -31.60
N CYS A 785 14.51 -27.50 -31.06
CA CYS A 785 14.65 -26.41 -30.11
C CYS A 785 15.65 -25.36 -30.63
N VAL A 786 15.28 -24.09 -30.55
CA VAL A 786 16.16 -22.95 -30.81
C VAL A 786 16.78 -22.52 -29.49
N ILE A 787 18.11 -22.58 -29.40
CA ILE A 787 18.85 -22.35 -28.15
C ILE A 787 19.39 -20.92 -28.07
N SER A 788 19.95 -20.42 -29.17
CA SER A 788 20.52 -19.08 -29.28
C SER A 788 20.15 -18.42 -30.59
N MET A 789 20.06 -17.10 -30.57
CA MET A 789 19.79 -16.30 -31.77
C MET A 789 20.74 -15.12 -31.83
N ALA A 790 21.36 -14.91 -32.99
CA ALA A 790 22.00 -13.64 -33.31
C ALA A 790 20.95 -12.59 -33.63
N LEU A 791 21.21 -11.34 -33.26
CA LEU A 791 20.29 -10.22 -33.43
C LEU A 791 21.01 -9.05 -34.09
N PRO A 792 20.27 -8.15 -34.78
CA PRO A 792 20.84 -6.89 -35.22
C PRO A 792 21.29 -6.05 -34.03
N ASP A 793 22.33 -5.26 -34.25
CA ASP A 793 22.82 -4.35 -33.22
C ASP A 793 21.76 -3.29 -32.86
N PRO A 794 21.37 -3.19 -31.58
CA PRO A 794 20.39 -2.21 -31.12
C PRO A 794 20.92 -0.78 -31.28
N LYS A 795 20.09 0.11 -31.82
CA LYS A 795 20.44 1.54 -32.04
C LYS A 795 20.87 2.21 -30.72
N ALA A 796 22.08 2.78 -30.70
CA ALA A 796 22.54 3.61 -29.59
C ALA A 796 21.81 4.96 -29.56
N GLN A 797 21.03 5.22 -28.51
CA GLN A 797 20.21 6.45 -28.40
C GLN A 797 20.72 7.48 -27.38
N THR A 798 21.68 7.14 -26.50
CA THR A 798 22.08 8.01 -25.39
C THR A 798 23.58 7.98 -25.13
N ARG A 799 24.18 9.10 -24.72
CA ARG A 799 25.62 9.22 -24.38
C ARG A 799 26.10 8.39 -23.17
N ILE A 800 25.17 7.91 -22.34
CA ILE A 800 25.46 7.24 -21.06
C ILE A 800 25.52 5.72 -21.15
N ASN A 801 25.08 5.14 -22.27
CA ASN A 801 24.96 3.69 -22.42
C ASN A 801 26.03 3.19 -23.38
N ASP A 802 26.74 2.15 -22.97
CA ASP A 802 27.72 1.47 -23.82
C ASP A 802 26.99 0.72 -24.96
N HIS A 803 27.72 0.47 -26.06
CA HIS A 803 27.19 -0.35 -27.16
C HIS A 803 26.84 -1.75 -26.63
N GLN A 804 25.76 -2.34 -27.13
CA GLN A 804 25.38 -3.72 -26.81
C GLN A 804 25.36 -4.51 -28.10
N ASP A 805 26.27 -5.47 -28.24
CA ASP A 805 26.32 -6.32 -29.43
C ASP A 805 25.07 -7.19 -29.50
N GLY A 806 24.38 -7.18 -30.64
CA GLY A 806 23.34 -8.15 -30.99
C GLY A 806 23.94 -9.43 -31.61
N HIS A 807 25.10 -9.30 -32.27
CA HIS A 807 25.83 -10.39 -32.91
C HIS A 807 27.35 -10.21 -32.73
N ARG A 808 28.10 -11.32 -32.75
CA ARG A 808 29.56 -11.35 -32.81
C ARG A 808 30.00 -12.36 -33.88
N ALA A 809 30.99 -12.00 -34.67
CA ALA A 809 31.55 -12.87 -35.69
C ALA A 809 32.00 -14.21 -35.07
N GLY A 810 31.68 -15.33 -35.73
CA GLY A 810 31.98 -16.68 -35.23
C GLY A 810 31.08 -17.15 -34.08
N THR A 811 29.96 -16.48 -33.83
CA THR A 811 29.03 -16.86 -32.75
C THR A 811 27.62 -17.11 -33.26
N TRP A 812 26.89 -18.00 -32.58
CA TRP A 812 25.46 -18.28 -32.83
C TRP A 812 24.52 -17.29 -32.12
N GLY A 813 25.04 -16.11 -31.76
CA GLY A 813 24.32 -15.14 -30.95
C GLY A 813 24.22 -15.54 -29.48
N ARG A 814 23.30 -14.88 -28.76
CA ARG A 814 23.15 -15.08 -27.32
C ARG A 814 22.17 -16.18 -26.99
N VAL A 815 22.45 -16.92 -25.92
CA VAL A 815 21.51 -17.88 -25.33
C VAL A 815 20.17 -17.20 -25.05
N LEU A 816 19.07 -17.82 -25.50
CA LEU A 816 17.73 -17.27 -25.32
C LEU A 816 17.33 -17.21 -23.83
N PRO A 817 16.48 -16.24 -23.45
CA PRO A 817 15.91 -16.13 -22.12
C PRO A 817 15.43 -17.46 -21.53
N GLY A 818 15.76 -17.76 -20.28
CA GLY A 818 15.24 -18.95 -19.59
C GLY A 818 15.99 -20.26 -19.87
N PHE A 819 17.00 -20.24 -20.74
CA PHE A 819 18.04 -21.27 -20.76
C PHE A 819 19.18 -20.94 -19.81
N VAL A 820 19.84 -21.99 -19.35
CA VAL A 820 21.00 -21.97 -18.47
C VAL A 820 22.13 -22.65 -19.20
N ALA A 821 23.18 -21.91 -19.50
CA ALA A 821 24.37 -22.41 -20.17
C ALA A 821 25.53 -22.48 -19.17
N ARG A 822 26.20 -23.63 -19.11
CA ARG A 822 27.34 -23.91 -18.23
C ARG A 822 28.48 -24.53 -19.02
N THR A 823 29.63 -23.88 -19.03
CA THR A 823 30.84 -24.43 -19.65
C THR A 823 31.37 -25.60 -18.80
N SER A 824 31.78 -26.69 -19.44
CA SER A 824 32.37 -27.87 -18.78
C SER A 824 33.50 -28.47 -19.62
N ASP A 825 34.27 -29.40 -19.03
CA ASP A 825 35.39 -30.07 -19.71
C ASP A 825 34.98 -30.84 -20.98
N THR A 826 33.69 -31.18 -21.10
CA THR A 826 33.11 -31.91 -22.25
C THR A 826 32.33 -30.99 -23.21
N GLY A 827 32.52 -29.68 -23.13
CA GLY A 827 31.80 -28.67 -23.92
C GLY A 827 30.70 -27.93 -23.14
N LEU A 828 29.81 -27.26 -23.86
CA LEU A 828 28.77 -26.40 -23.31
C LEU A 828 27.51 -27.20 -22.96
N LYS A 829 27.13 -27.20 -21.68
CA LYS A 829 25.90 -27.83 -21.19
C LYS A 829 24.79 -26.79 -21.09
N ILE A 830 23.67 -27.06 -21.76
CA ILE A 830 22.52 -26.17 -21.80
C ILE A 830 21.32 -26.91 -21.22
N ALA A 831 20.67 -26.28 -20.26
CA ALA A 831 19.47 -26.78 -19.61
C ALA A 831 18.36 -25.72 -19.65
N GLY A 832 17.11 -26.16 -19.67
CA GLY A 832 15.93 -25.30 -19.63
C GLY A 832 14.70 -26.07 -20.08
N LEU A 833 13.52 -25.55 -19.72
CA LEU A 833 12.25 -26.25 -19.94
C LEU A 833 12.01 -26.67 -21.40
N SER A 834 12.47 -25.85 -22.33
CA SER A 834 12.30 -26.10 -23.77
C SER A 834 13.13 -27.26 -24.32
N LEU A 835 13.89 -27.97 -23.46
CA LEU A 835 14.69 -29.15 -23.83
C LEU A 835 14.03 -30.42 -23.27
N PRO A 836 13.59 -31.36 -24.13
CA PRO A 836 12.86 -32.56 -23.70
C PRO A 836 13.64 -33.52 -22.78
N ASP A 837 14.98 -33.54 -22.89
CA ASP A 837 15.87 -34.45 -22.13
C ASP A 837 16.67 -33.73 -21.03
N ASP A 838 16.17 -32.59 -20.54
CA ASP A 838 16.75 -31.68 -19.53
C ASP A 838 18.13 -31.06 -19.88
N LYS A 839 18.93 -31.66 -20.77
CA LYS A 839 20.31 -31.24 -21.06
C LYS A 839 20.71 -31.50 -22.51
N VAL A 840 21.10 -30.43 -23.21
CA VAL A 840 21.85 -30.51 -24.45
C VAL A 840 23.33 -30.30 -24.13
N VAL A 841 24.18 -31.19 -24.64
CA VAL A 841 25.63 -31.01 -24.60
C VAL A 841 26.08 -30.65 -26.01
N LEU A 842 26.68 -29.48 -26.14
CA LEU A 842 27.35 -29.06 -27.36
C LEU A 842 28.84 -29.33 -27.18
N GLU A 843 29.30 -30.41 -27.80
CA GLU A 843 30.73 -30.74 -27.85
C GLU A 843 31.50 -29.60 -28.54
N ASP A 844 32.69 -29.32 -28.04
CA ASP A 844 33.58 -28.24 -28.49
C ASP A 844 33.02 -26.81 -28.42
N ALA A 845 31.79 -26.60 -27.94
CA ALA A 845 31.23 -25.26 -27.78
C ALA A 845 31.56 -24.61 -26.43
N GLY A 846 31.60 -23.28 -26.42
CA GLY A 846 31.71 -22.44 -25.23
C GLY A 846 30.67 -21.31 -25.19
N VAL A 847 30.54 -20.67 -24.03
CA VAL A 847 29.74 -19.44 -23.87
C VAL A 847 30.61 -18.37 -23.22
N ASP A 848 30.59 -17.16 -23.78
CA ASP A 848 31.32 -16.03 -23.19
C ASP A 848 30.54 -15.34 -22.05
N ASP A 849 31.20 -14.41 -21.36
CA ASP A 849 30.63 -13.65 -20.23
C ASP A 849 29.37 -12.84 -20.61
N SER A 850 29.21 -12.50 -21.90
CA SER A 850 28.05 -11.81 -22.45
C SER A 850 26.91 -12.77 -22.85
N GLY A 851 27.17 -14.07 -22.83
CA GLY A 851 26.21 -15.12 -23.20
C GLY A 851 26.23 -15.54 -24.66
N PHE A 852 27.24 -15.15 -25.45
CA PHE A 852 27.35 -15.59 -26.83
C PHE A 852 27.88 -17.02 -26.92
N VAL A 853 27.22 -17.85 -27.71
CA VAL A 853 27.62 -19.24 -27.95
C VAL A 853 28.63 -19.31 -29.10
N GLN A 854 29.77 -19.96 -28.87
CA GLN A 854 30.90 -20.08 -29.80
C GLN A 854 31.26 -21.56 -29.96
N TYR A 855 31.74 -21.96 -31.14
CA TYR A 855 32.37 -23.27 -31.37
C TYR A 855 33.89 -23.14 -31.35
#